data_AF-A0A9Q4Q453-F1
#
_entry.id   AF-A0A9Q4Q453-F1
#
_cell.length_a   1.000
_cell.length_b   1.000
_cell.length_c   1.000
_cell.angle_alpha   90.00
_cell.angle_beta   90.00
_cell.angle_gamma   90.00
#
_symmetry.space_group_name_H-M   'P 1'
#
loop_
_entity.id
_entity.type
_entity.pdbx_description
1 polymer ?
#
loop_
_entity_poly.entity_id
_entity_poly.type
_entity_poly.pdbx_seq_one_letter_code
_entity_poly.pdbx_strand_id
1 'polypeptide(L)'
;MQKKKPEKGVKRRNVLKSIGATSAGVAALPSISSLAEAQVFGNASATPSTIDNTSLRSLVIESSGKVEYEFTVTGLLSANDAPSETISNGTGSATLENETHEFSFTGEFTAFDIAGDATVRVDGEAFDYETFPHNTLVIATGGTVDYDISATGRVEVESETSERPSDRRVTGTVHSTHGWSFHAITYAGELTYLDTGSQTDGSEVVVVKNGTEIDPDRPLPSVKPSRARVESLGSAHDYYLHLGWDVATESGGEVVDRTDYGMAQATATSQTTTYSYSGAFQFVVVPDVGLVKNNPKDDTVACISLADEELSVTIVTSNGSTKELSATSEALNKSEVNVQITNIRMEPEDQQGPEGIEVNLEPNVTAEAAERAKKLHLAAELEREPEFEAVARRAESTSGRIRYDSAGITAFRISRGSNSADPAQRTLFIGAKFDLADVDGEDIVSAKIAKNTSTGEVVEGQIIKRLRTENNVPEGVQVEQLDTKSLGTATTSGSAEFESAAVEYDTDQLSPQSVTQEANTQKVGDLAVNTNGLIDIPDWLIPDQVKEMIDDGVDVAVDIANSGVQVSLSGYGALNDWAYEAGKFQGFSKKGAMALNKALAAPSPFVTALNEFNQQGEVTTCSCCITFGTVALSEGVGTAATMGCTALGGPVGGLTCSVFFNVLSDMLVQHDKVEVALEKTCSEANLC
;
A
#
# COMPACT_ATOMS: atom_id res chain seq x y z
N MET A 1 44.11 -40.34 17.17
CA MET A 1 42.71 -39.97 16.86
C MET A 1 42.55 -38.46 17.09
N GLN A 2 42.54 -37.69 16.00
CA GLN A 2 42.47 -36.23 16.02
C GLN A 2 41.04 -35.77 16.33
N LYS A 3 40.87 -34.87 17.31
CA LYS A 3 39.61 -34.19 17.60
C LYS A 3 39.32 -33.17 16.49
N LYS A 4 38.23 -33.39 15.74
CA LYS A 4 37.64 -32.41 14.83
C LYS A 4 37.20 -31.19 15.64
N LYS A 5 37.68 -30.00 15.28
CA LYS A 5 37.17 -28.72 15.80
C LYS A 5 35.75 -28.49 15.26
N PRO A 6 34.82 -27.94 16.04
CA PRO A 6 33.53 -27.49 15.50
C PRO A 6 33.76 -26.25 14.64
N GLU A 7 33.15 -26.26 13.45
CA GLU A 7 33.06 -25.11 12.56
C GLU A 7 32.23 -24.01 13.23
N LYS A 8 32.76 -22.78 13.22
CA LYS A 8 32.05 -21.59 13.69
C LYS A 8 30.98 -21.24 12.66
N GLY A 9 29.71 -21.46 13.00
CA GLY A 9 28.59 -20.91 12.25
C GLY A 9 28.69 -19.38 12.15
N VAL A 10 28.43 -18.87 10.96
CA VAL A 10 28.42 -17.43 10.64
C VAL A 10 27.23 -16.79 11.37
N LYS A 11 27.52 -15.89 12.33
CA LYS A 11 26.50 -15.08 13.01
C LYS A 11 26.08 -13.92 12.10
N ARG A 12 24.77 -13.76 11.86
CA ARG A 12 24.14 -12.70 11.02
C ARG A 12 24.56 -11.26 11.38
N ARG A 13 25.07 -11.00 12.60
CA ARG A 13 25.45 -9.64 13.05
C ARG A 13 26.83 -9.12 12.56
N ASN A 14 27.63 -9.91 11.82
CA ASN A 14 29.01 -9.54 11.46
C ASN A 14 29.30 -9.28 9.97
N VAL A 15 28.29 -9.18 9.09
CA VAL A 15 28.53 -8.91 7.65
C VAL A 15 28.64 -7.41 7.31
N LEU A 16 28.35 -6.49 8.26
CA LEU A 16 28.31 -5.04 7.98
C LEU A 16 29.50 -4.21 8.49
N LYS A 17 30.67 -4.80 8.76
CA LYS A 17 31.87 -4.02 9.13
C LYS A 17 33.15 -4.53 8.47
N SER A 18 33.33 -4.26 7.18
CA SER A 18 34.67 -4.05 6.59
C SER A 18 34.60 -3.44 5.19
N ILE A 19 34.87 -2.14 5.08
CA ILE A 19 35.99 -1.52 4.35
C ILE A 19 35.93 -0.03 4.71
N GLY A 20 37.00 0.49 5.31
CA GLY A 20 37.12 1.88 5.72
C GLY A 20 38.07 2.71 4.83
N ALA A 21 37.97 4.03 5.00
CA ALA A 21 38.91 5.09 4.63
C ALA A 21 39.09 5.34 3.11
N THR A 22 39.10 6.54 2.54
CA THR A 22 39.43 7.89 3.04
C THR A 22 39.10 8.88 1.90
N SER A 23 38.44 10.01 2.17
CA SER A 23 38.83 11.33 1.65
C SER A 23 37.93 12.43 2.22
N ALA A 24 38.59 13.44 2.77
CA ALA A 24 38.00 14.72 3.11
C ALA A 24 37.65 15.49 1.83
N GLY A 25 36.50 16.13 1.81
CA GLY A 25 36.07 17.01 0.74
C GLY A 25 34.80 17.76 1.14
N VAL A 26 34.96 19.01 1.56
CA VAL A 26 33.86 19.97 1.74
C VAL A 26 33.19 20.18 0.39
N ALA A 27 31.89 19.91 0.28
CA ALA A 27 31.04 20.42 -0.79
C ALA A 27 29.60 20.51 -0.29
N ALA A 28 29.02 21.71 -0.44
CA ALA A 28 27.62 22.01 -0.20
C ALA A 28 26.72 21.10 -1.04
N LEU A 29 25.58 20.68 -0.47
CA LEU A 29 24.53 19.97 -1.19
C LEU A 29 23.20 20.75 -1.15
N PRO A 30 22.39 20.63 -2.22
CA PRO A 30 21.31 21.56 -2.53
C PRO A 30 20.00 21.19 -1.82
N SER A 31 19.13 22.19 -1.72
CA SER A 31 17.72 22.08 -1.34
C SER A 31 16.99 20.99 -2.14
N ILE A 32 16.20 20.20 -1.44
CA ILE A 32 15.54 18.98 -1.92
C ILE A 32 14.14 19.38 -2.40
N SER A 33 13.91 19.36 -3.72
CA SER A 33 12.58 19.52 -4.33
C SER A 33 12.46 18.55 -5.50
N SER A 34 11.92 17.37 -5.24
CA SER A 34 11.27 16.46 -6.21
C SER A 34 10.76 15.22 -5.45
N LEU A 35 9.48 14.91 -5.60
CA LEU A 35 8.80 13.74 -5.04
C LEU A 35 8.39 12.81 -6.19
N ALA A 36 8.59 11.51 -6.03
CA ALA A 36 8.18 10.47 -6.97
C ALA A 36 7.40 9.38 -6.23
N GLU A 37 6.64 8.62 -7.02
CA GLU A 37 5.54 7.69 -6.70
C GLU A 37 5.70 6.81 -5.44
N ALA A 38 4.65 6.79 -4.61
CA ALA A 38 4.48 5.88 -3.50
C ALA A 38 3.81 4.58 -3.97
N GLN A 39 4.32 3.41 -3.57
CA GLN A 39 3.60 2.15 -3.74
C GLN A 39 2.82 1.85 -2.46
N VAL A 40 1.53 2.15 -2.48
CA VAL A 40 0.58 1.72 -1.44
C VAL A 40 0.34 0.22 -1.62
N PHE A 41 0.41 -0.55 -0.54
CA PHE A 41 0.00 -1.95 -0.56
C PHE A 41 -1.53 -2.00 -0.46
N GLY A 42 -2.20 -2.50 -1.50
CA GLY A 42 -3.66 -2.59 -1.59
C GLY A 42 -4.30 -1.37 -2.28
N ASN A 43 -5.43 -1.58 -2.97
CA ASN A 43 -6.28 -0.52 -3.51
C ASN A 43 -6.97 0.23 -2.37
N ALA A 44 -6.20 0.92 -1.53
CA ALA A 44 -6.74 1.82 -0.53
C ALA A 44 -7.07 3.15 -1.23
N SER A 45 -8.27 3.22 -1.82
CA SER A 45 -8.95 4.50 -1.94
C SER A 45 -9.04 5.07 -0.53
N ALA A 46 -8.48 6.26 -0.31
CA ALA A 46 -8.54 6.95 0.97
C ALA A 46 -9.94 7.56 1.17
N THR A 47 -10.96 6.72 1.08
CA THR A 47 -12.29 7.02 1.60
C THR A 47 -12.11 7.32 3.09
N PRO A 48 -12.79 8.34 3.67
CA PRO A 48 -12.82 8.51 5.12
C PRO A 48 -13.11 7.16 5.79
N SER A 49 -12.58 6.97 6.99
CA SER A 49 -12.76 5.81 7.86
C SER A 49 -14.22 5.64 8.28
N THR A 50 -15.09 5.46 7.29
CA THR A 50 -16.34 4.73 7.42
C THR A 50 -15.93 3.42 8.07
N ILE A 51 -16.47 3.18 9.26
CA ILE A 51 -16.21 1.95 10.00
C ILE A 51 -16.43 0.81 9.00
N ASP A 52 -15.35 0.11 8.66
CA ASP A 52 -15.47 -1.10 7.86
C ASP A 52 -16.25 -2.06 8.75
N ASN A 53 -17.52 -2.28 8.41
CA ASN A 53 -18.46 -3.10 9.18
C ASN A 53 -17.91 -4.52 9.41
N THR A 54 -16.91 -4.97 8.64
CA THR A 54 -16.23 -6.25 8.85
C THR A 54 -15.37 -6.28 10.13
N SER A 55 -15.01 -5.12 10.67
CA SER A 55 -14.17 -4.96 11.86
C SER A 55 -14.92 -4.45 13.10
N LEU A 56 -16.19 -4.07 12.93
CA LEU A 56 -17.05 -3.60 14.01
C LEU A 56 -17.54 -4.78 14.85
N ARG A 57 -17.33 -4.69 16.16
CA ARG A 57 -17.71 -5.68 17.15
C ARG A 57 -18.76 -5.11 18.08
N SER A 58 -19.60 -5.98 18.63
CA SER A 58 -20.60 -5.61 19.64
C SER A 58 -20.20 -6.10 21.02
N LEU A 59 -20.44 -5.30 22.04
CA LEU A 59 -20.30 -5.66 23.46
C LEU A 59 -21.63 -5.38 24.16
N VAL A 60 -22.18 -6.40 24.82
CA VAL A 60 -23.38 -6.30 25.65
C VAL A 60 -23.01 -6.67 27.09
N ILE A 61 -23.34 -5.80 28.04
CA ILE A 61 -23.19 -6.05 29.48
C ILE A 61 -24.57 -5.97 30.12
N GLU A 62 -25.07 -7.11 30.60
CA GLU A 62 -26.37 -7.25 31.25
C GLU A 62 -26.18 -7.55 32.74
N SER A 63 -26.87 -6.82 33.61
CA SER A 63 -26.82 -7.03 35.05
C SER A 63 -28.19 -7.43 35.61
N SER A 64 -28.19 -8.36 36.57
CA SER A 64 -29.37 -8.72 37.39
C SER A 64 -29.35 -8.10 38.79
N GLY A 65 -28.38 -7.23 39.07
CA GLY A 65 -28.18 -6.54 40.34
C GLY A 65 -27.36 -5.28 40.17
N LYS A 66 -26.64 -4.84 41.22
CA LYS A 66 -25.67 -3.74 41.10
C LYS A 66 -24.35 -4.29 40.56
N VAL A 67 -23.92 -3.79 39.40
CA VAL A 67 -22.64 -4.11 38.76
C VAL A 67 -21.91 -2.81 38.47
N GLU A 68 -20.59 -2.79 38.67
CA GLU A 68 -19.71 -1.73 38.18
C GLU A 68 -18.80 -2.36 37.12
N TYR A 69 -18.68 -1.74 35.94
CA TYR A 69 -17.78 -2.21 34.89
C TYR A 69 -16.84 -1.11 34.43
N GLU A 70 -15.66 -1.52 33.99
CA GLU A 70 -14.69 -0.70 33.27
C GLU A 70 -13.98 -1.55 32.22
N PHE A 71 -13.92 -1.10 30.98
CA PHE A 71 -13.16 -1.76 29.92
C PHE A 71 -12.55 -0.73 28.98
N THR A 72 -11.42 -1.08 28.36
CA THR A 72 -10.72 -0.22 27.40
C THR A 72 -10.46 -1.02 26.12
N VAL A 73 -10.63 -0.39 24.96
CA VAL A 73 -10.40 -1.01 23.64
C VAL A 73 -9.28 -0.30 22.87
N THR A 74 -8.65 -0.96 21.89
CA THR A 74 -7.57 -0.36 21.07
C THR A 74 -8.03 0.43 19.85
N GLY A 75 -9.30 0.31 19.45
CA GLY A 75 -9.88 1.02 18.33
C GLY A 75 -10.94 2.02 18.77
N LEU A 76 -11.87 2.34 17.86
CA LEU A 76 -13.04 3.18 18.15
C LEU A 76 -13.99 2.50 19.14
N LEU A 77 -14.65 3.31 19.98
CA LEU A 77 -15.70 2.88 20.91
C LEU A 77 -16.92 3.80 20.77
N SER A 78 -18.11 3.23 20.74
CA SER A 78 -19.37 3.98 20.63
C SER A 78 -20.46 3.30 21.45
N ALA A 79 -21.34 4.09 22.07
CA ALA A 79 -22.47 3.58 22.83
C ALA A 79 -23.67 3.40 21.88
N ASN A 80 -24.26 2.20 21.86
CA ASN A 80 -25.47 1.92 21.11
C ASN A 80 -26.71 2.07 21.99
N ASP A 81 -26.67 1.42 23.16
CA ASP A 81 -27.72 1.42 24.19
C ASP A 81 -27.08 1.61 25.57
N ALA A 82 -26.22 2.62 25.67
CA ALA A 82 -25.60 3.07 26.90
C ALA A 82 -25.56 4.60 26.91
N PRO A 83 -25.55 5.25 28.09
CA PRO A 83 -25.38 6.70 28.14
C PRO A 83 -24.01 7.10 27.55
N SER A 84 -23.96 8.15 26.72
CA SER A 84 -22.73 8.58 26.06
C SER A 84 -21.61 8.96 27.03
N GLU A 85 -21.97 9.46 28.21
CA GLU A 85 -21.05 9.81 29.29
C GLU A 85 -20.33 8.60 29.90
N THR A 86 -20.76 7.38 29.58
CA THR A 86 -20.06 6.16 29.98
C THR A 86 -18.76 5.95 29.20
N ILE A 87 -18.55 6.67 28.10
CA ILE A 87 -17.38 6.56 27.24
C ILE A 87 -16.45 7.75 27.47
N SER A 88 -15.17 7.46 27.69
CA SER A 88 -14.09 8.44 27.76
C SER A 88 -12.80 7.83 27.23
N ASN A 89 -12.20 8.41 26.19
CA ASN A 89 -10.90 8.01 25.63
C ASN A 89 -10.78 6.49 25.36
N GLY A 90 -11.76 5.92 24.65
CA GLY A 90 -11.80 4.48 24.37
C GLY A 90 -12.07 3.58 25.58
N THR A 91 -12.42 4.15 26.74
CA THR A 91 -12.79 3.43 27.95
C THR A 91 -14.28 3.56 28.20
N GLY A 92 -14.97 2.43 28.35
CA GLY A 92 -16.36 2.36 28.79
C GLY A 92 -16.41 2.06 30.28
N SER A 93 -17.08 2.90 31.07
CA SER A 93 -17.26 2.69 32.51
C SER A 93 -18.63 3.15 32.99
N ALA A 94 -19.30 2.34 33.81
CA ALA A 94 -20.56 2.73 34.45
C ALA A 94 -20.92 1.82 35.63
N THR A 95 -21.97 2.21 36.34
CA THR A 95 -22.70 1.34 37.27
C THR A 95 -24.04 0.95 36.65
N LEU A 96 -24.33 -0.35 36.59
CA LEU A 96 -25.61 -0.94 36.16
C LEU A 96 -26.42 -1.36 37.38
N GLU A 97 -27.73 -1.14 37.35
CA GLU A 97 -28.67 -1.70 38.34
C GLU A 97 -29.91 -2.30 37.66
N ASN A 98 -29.87 -3.60 37.37
CA ASN A 98 -30.92 -4.32 36.61
C ASN A 98 -31.13 -3.78 35.17
N GLU A 99 -30.04 -3.40 34.51
CA GLU A 99 -30.04 -2.78 33.18
C GLU A 99 -29.10 -3.53 32.23
N THR A 100 -29.17 -3.20 30.94
CA THR A 100 -28.30 -3.69 29.89
C THR A 100 -27.66 -2.49 29.20
N HIS A 101 -26.35 -2.54 29.00
CA HIS A 101 -25.63 -1.59 28.16
C HIS A 101 -25.08 -2.28 26.92
N GLU A 102 -25.19 -1.61 25.77
CA GLU A 102 -24.64 -2.07 24.49
C GLU A 102 -23.66 -1.06 23.90
N PHE A 103 -22.52 -1.56 23.42
CA PHE A 103 -21.46 -0.81 22.76
C PHE A 103 -21.11 -1.42 21.40
N SER A 104 -20.72 -0.57 20.45
CA SER A 104 -19.97 -0.96 19.26
C SER A 104 -18.51 -0.55 19.41
N PHE A 105 -17.58 -1.42 19.03
CA PHE A 105 -16.16 -1.10 19.08
C PHE A 105 -15.36 -1.75 17.95
N THR A 106 -14.14 -1.25 17.72
CA THR A 106 -13.15 -1.90 16.83
C THR A 106 -11.89 -2.25 17.64
N GLY A 107 -11.10 -3.20 17.14
CA GLY A 107 -9.88 -3.65 17.83
C GLY A 107 -10.15 -4.67 18.95
N GLU A 108 -9.34 -4.61 20.00
CA GLU A 108 -9.36 -5.57 21.11
C GLU A 108 -9.36 -4.87 22.47
N PHE A 109 -9.75 -5.62 23.50
CA PHE A 109 -9.69 -5.13 24.88
C PHE A 109 -8.23 -5.05 25.39
N THR A 110 -7.88 -3.93 26.04
CA THR A 110 -6.64 -3.74 26.81
C THR A 110 -6.87 -3.78 28.31
N ALA A 111 -8.10 -3.58 28.74
CA ALA A 111 -8.54 -3.76 30.12
C ALA A 111 -10.00 -4.21 30.11
N PHE A 112 -10.37 -5.03 31.09
CA PHE A 112 -11.74 -5.48 31.29
C PHE A 112 -11.90 -5.88 32.76
N ASP A 113 -12.69 -5.13 33.52
CA ASP A 113 -12.96 -5.35 34.94
C ASP A 113 -14.46 -5.17 35.20
N ILE A 114 -15.02 -6.10 35.98
CA ILE A 114 -16.42 -6.08 36.40
C ILE A 114 -16.51 -6.48 37.85
N ALA A 115 -17.04 -5.58 38.67
CA ALA A 115 -17.39 -5.82 40.06
C ALA A 115 -18.90 -6.12 40.17
N GLY A 116 -19.23 -7.40 40.35
CA GLY A 116 -20.59 -7.91 40.50
C GLY A 116 -20.90 -9.03 39.52
N ASP A 117 -22.13 -9.55 39.58
CA ASP A 117 -22.59 -10.64 38.71
C ASP A 117 -23.18 -10.07 37.41
N ALA A 118 -22.41 -10.12 36.32
CA ALA A 118 -22.84 -9.66 35.00
C ALA A 118 -22.82 -10.78 33.96
N THR A 119 -23.74 -10.72 33.00
CA THR A 119 -23.65 -11.49 31.76
C THR A 119 -23.01 -10.60 30.70
N VAL A 120 -21.84 -10.98 30.21
CA VAL A 120 -21.15 -10.26 29.14
C VAL A 120 -21.24 -11.06 27.85
N ARG A 121 -21.55 -10.38 26.75
CA ARG A 121 -21.46 -10.96 25.40
C ARG A 121 -20.65 -10.08 24.48
N VAL A 122 -19.82 -10.71 23.66
CA VAL A 122 -19.07 -10.05 22.59
C VAL A 122 -19.45 -10.72 21.28
N ASP A 123 -19.90 -9.93 20.31
CA ASP A 123 -20.39 -10.44 19.01
C ASP A 123 -21.52 -11.48 19.15
N GLY A 124 -22.35 -11.30 20.19
CA GLY A 124 -23.44 -12.20 20.54
C GLY A 124 -23.02 -13.48 21.29
N GLU A 125 -21.72 -13.75 21.40
CA GLU A 125 -21.18 -14.92 22.11
C GLU A 125 -20.88 -14.58 23.58
N ALA A 126 -21.05 -15.55 24.49
CA ALA A 126 -20.74 -15.35 25.90
C ALA A 126 -19.24 -15.07 26.09
N PHE A 127 -18.92 -14.01 26.83
CA PHE A 127 -17.55 -13.58 27.11
C PHE A 127 -17.24 -13.76 28.59
N ASP A 128 -16.29 -14.64 28.90
CA ASP A 128 -15.83 -14.88 30.27
C ASP A 128 -14.78 -13.83 30.67
N TYR A 129 -15.22 -12.74 31.29
CA TYR A 129 -14.32 -11.67 31.70
C TYR A 129 -13.41 -12.05 32.89
N GLU A 130 -13.75 -13.08 33.67
CA GLU A 130 -12.95 -13.48 34.84
C GLU A 130 -11.64 -14.16 34.43
N THR A 131 -11.62 -14.76 33.24
CA THR A 131 -10.42 -15.40 32.67
C THR A 131 -9.71 -14.51 31.65
N PHE A 132 -10.10 -13.24 31.52
CA PHE A 132 -9.44 -12.30 30.61
C PHE A 132 -8.03 -11.93 31.14
N PRO A 133 -6.98 -11.99 30.29
CA PRO A 133 -6.96 -12.36 28.87
C PRO A 133 -6.98 -13.87 28.58
N HIS A 134 -7.65 -14.28 27.49
CA HIS A 134 -7.93 -15.70 27.19
C HIS A 134 -6.79 -16.49 26.51
N ASN A 135 -5.90 -15.83 25.77
CA ASN A 135 -4.84 -16.55 25.08
C ASN A 135 -3.63 -16.75 25.99
N THR A 136 -2.88 -17.82 25.73
CA THR A 136 -1.68 -18.19 26.47
C THR A 136 -0.50 -18.36 25.51
N LEU A 137 0.65 -17.89 25.94
CA LEU A 137 1.94 -18.11 25.29
C LEU A 137 2.90 -18.63 26.37
N VAL A 138 3.54 -19.77 26.11
CA VAL A 138 4.54 -20.35 26.99
C VAL A 138 5.88 -20.33 26.28
N ILE A 139 6.87 -19.66 26.86
CA ILE A 139 8.26 -19.71 26.43
C ILE A 139 9.00 -20.70 27.32
N ALA A 140 9.48 -21.78 26.73
CA ALA A 140 10.27 -22.79 27.40
C ALA A 140 11.71 -22.77 26.89
N THR A 141 12.70 -22.73 27.80
CA THR A 141 14.11 -22.75 27.42
C THR A 141 14.96 -23.58 28.38
N GLY A 142 15.99 -24.22 27.83
CA GLY A 142 17.05 -24.88 28.60
C GLY A 142 18.15 -23.94 29.12
N GLY A 143 18.10 -22.64 28.80
CA GLY A 143 19.15 -21.68 29.12
C GLY A 143 18.61 -20.28 29.39
N THR A 144 19.25 -19.26 28.81
CA THR A 144 18.81 -17.85 28.97
C THR A 144 18.34 -17.28 27.64
N VAL A 145 17.10 -16.80 27.62
CA VAL A 145 16.46 -16.22 26.44
C VAL A 145 15.79 -14.91 26.82
N ASP A 146 16.08 -13.85 26.07
CA ASP A 146 15.34 -12.60 26.15
C ASP A 146 14.11 -12.69 25.25
N TYR A 147 13.03 -12.03 25.62
CA TYR A 147 11.83 -11.97 24.80
C TYR A 147 11.30 -10.54 24.68
N ASP A 148 10.69 -10.24 23.53
CA ASP A 148 9.92 -9.03 23.26
C ASP A 148 8.65 -9.44 22.51
N ILE A 149 7.50 -9.13 23.11
CA ILE A 149 6.20 -9.62 22.67
C ILE A 149 5.24 -8.46 22.61
N SER A 150 4.43 -8.40 21.55
CA SER A 150 3.24 -7.57 21.54
C SER A 150 2.03 -8.25 20.93
N ALA A 151 0.84 -7.83 21.39
CA ALA A 151 -0.45 -8.31 20.89
C ALA A 151 -1.37 -7.14 20.52
N THR A 152 -2.48 -7.44 19.84
CA THR A 152 -3.50 -6.44 19.51
C THR A 152 -4.31 -6.01 20.74
N GLY A 153 -4.28 -6.74 21.84
CA GLY A 153 -4.92 -6.36 23.11
C GLY A 153 -3.95 -6.45 24.30
N ARG A 154 -4.51 -6.54 25.51
CA ARG A 154 -3.76 -6.65 26.77
C ARG A 154 -2.73 -7.79 26.70
N VAL A 155 -1.53 -7.57 27.22
CA VAL A 155 -0.52 -8.62 27.48
C VAL A 155 -0.18 -8.60 28.97
N GLU A 156 -0.23 -9.75 29.61
CA GLU A 156 0.11 -9.94 31.01
C GLU A 156 1.12 -11.05 31.22
N VAL A 157 1.90 -10.88 32.27
CA VAL A 157 3.00 -11.77 32.61
C VAL A 157 3.16 -11.80 34.12
N GLU A 158 3.37 -13.00 34.66
CA GLU A 158 3.59 -13.22 36.10
C GLU A 158 5.08 -13.39 36.40
N SER A 159 5.94 -12.45 35.97
CA SER A 159 7.38 -12.51 36.26
C SER A 159 7.93 -11.19 36.76
N GLU A 160 8.79 -11.27 37.77
CA GLU A 160 9.54 -10.11 38.28
C GLU A 160 10.60 -9.61 37.29
N THR A 161 10.98 -10.41 36.29
CA THR A 161 12.00 -10.05 35.28
C THR A 161 11.44 -9.41 34.02
N SER A 162 10.12 -9.16 33.98
CA SER A 162 9.48 -8.54 32.84
C SER A 162 9.31 -7.03 33.01
N GLU A 163 9.51 -6.30 31.92
CA GLU A 163 9.15 -4.90 31.78
C GLU A 163 7.91 -4.80 30.90
N ARG A 164 7.03 -3.82 31.18
CA ARG A 164 5.81 -3.57 30.41
C ARG A 164 5.87 -2.18 29.79
N PRO A 165 6.47 -2.03 28.60
CA PRO A 165 6.50 -0.74 27.92
C PRO A 165 5.11 -0.17 27.60
N SER A 166 4.11 -1.04 27.42
CA SER A 166 2.70 -0.67 27.25
C SER A 166 1.77 -1.81 27.65
N ASP A 167 0.45 -1.57 27.71
CA ASP A 167 -0.54 -2.63 28.00
C ASP A 167 -0.53 -3.77 26.98
N ARG A 168 0.00 -3.51 25.79
CA ARG A 168 0.07 -4.44 24.66
C ARG A 168 1.44 -5.03 24.45
N ARG A 169 2.46 -4.61 25.20
CA ARG A 169 3.86 -5.01 24.98
C ARG A 169 4.52 -5.42 26.29
N VAL A 170 5.25 -6.52 26.23
CA VAL A 170 6.07 -7.01 27.33
C VAL A 170 7.45 -7.39 26.80
N THR A 171 8.48 -7.04 27.55
CA THR A 171 9.85 -7.50 27.35
C THR A 171 10.32 -8.21 28.61
N GLY A 172 11.28 -9.13 28.49
CA GLY A 172 11.83 -9.78 29.68
C GLY A 172 12.86 -10.85 29.36
N THR A 173 13.29 -11.56 30.39
CA THR A 173 14.24 -12.67 30.25
C THR A 173 13.71 -13.91 30.97
N VAL A 174 13.73 -15.05 30.29
CA VAL A 174 13.57 -16.37 30.90
C VAL A 174 14.95 -16.96 31.14
N HIS A 175 15.24 -17.31 32.40
CA HIS A 175 16.51 -17.90 32.79
C HIS A 175 16.28 -19.28 33.41
N SER A 176 17.01 -20.29 32.92
CA SER A 176 17.11 -21.60 33.56
C SER A 176 18.48 -21.82 34.17
N THR A 177 18.51 -22.15 35.46
CA THR A 177 19.73 -22.57 36.16
C THR A 177 19.93 -24.08 36.14
N HIS A 178 18.85 -24.86 36.05
CA HIS A 178 18.88 -26.33 36.11
C HIS A 178 17.73 -26.94 35.29
N GLY A 179 17.98 -27.24 34.01
CA GLY A 179 17.01 -27.91 33.15
C GLY A 179 16.17 -26.94 32.32
N TRP A 180 14.87 -27.20 32.19
CA TRP A 180 13.96 -26.33 31.44
C TRP A 180 13.24 -25.36 32.38
N SER A 181 13.22 -24.08 32.01
CA SER A 181 12.35 -23.06 32.62
C SER A 181 11.17 -22.79 31.69
N PHE A 182 10.02 -22.48 32.27
CA PHE A 182 8.78 -22.15 31.56
C PHE A 182 8.30 -20.78 32.01
N HIS A 183 7.89 -19.96 31.06
CA HIS A 183 7.37 -18.62 31.31
C HIS A 183 6.03 -18.50 30.61
N ALA A 184 4.95 -18.39 31.38
CA ALA A 184 3.60 -18.21 30.84
C ALA A 184 3.27 -16.72 30.75
N ILE A 185 2.72 -16.32 29.61
CA ILE A 185 2.26 -14.98 29.27
C ILE A 185 0.83 -15.13 28.78
N THR A 186 -0.09 -14.33 29.29
CA THR A 186 -1.47 -14.28 28.80
C THR A 186 -1.65 -13.04 27.93
N TYR A 187 -2.51 -13.12 26.92
CA TYR A 187 -2.78 -11.97 26.05
C TYR A 187 -4.17 -11.99 25.42
N ALA A 188 -4.65 -10.81 25.03
CA ALA A 188 -5.92 -10.61 24.33
C ALA A 188 -5.69 -10.38 22.83
N GLY A 189 -6.64 -10.83 22.02
CA GLY A 189 -6.59 -10.68 20.57
C GLY A 189 -5.52 -11.53 19.88
N GLU A 190 -4.78 -10.91 18.97
CA GLU A 190 -3.79 -11.52 18.10
C GLU A 190 -2.38 -11.14 18.52
N LEU A 191 -1.47 -12.11 18.58
CA LEU A 191 -0.04 -11.83 18.72
C LEU A 191 0.42 -11.08 17.47
N THR A 192 1.03 -9.90 17.63
CA THR A 192 1.49 -9.05 16.51
C THR A 192 2.99 -9.10 16.33
N TYR A 193 3.73 -9.40 17.40
CA TYR A 193 5.17 -9.53 17.39
C TYR A 193 5.63 -10.51 18.45
N LEU A 194 6.64 -11.30 18.12
CA LEU A 194 7.33 -12.21 19.00
C LEU A 194 8.79 -12.25 18.54
N ASP A 195 9.68 -11.82 19.40
CA ASP A 195 11.11 -12.05 19.24
C ASP A 195 11.57 -12.73 20.52
N THR A 196 12.12 -13.93 20.40
CA THR A 196 12.76 -14.63 21.52
C THR A 196 14.27 -14.41 21.56
N GLY A 197 14.74 -13.33 20.96
CA GLY A 197 16.14 -12.90 21.00
C GLY A 197 17.12 -13.89 20.37
N SER A 198 18.36 -13.44 20.20
CA SER A 198 19.44 -14.38 19.90
C SER A 198 19.89 -15.05 21.19
N GLN A 199 19.69 -16.37 21.28
CA GLN A 199 20.19 -17.21 22.35
C GLN A 199 21.66 -16.87 22.66
N THR A 200 21.95 -16.59 23.92
CA THR A 200 23.32 -16.22 24.34
C THR A 200 24.22 -17.45 24.45
N ASP A 201 23.64 -18.60 24.77
CA ASP A 201 24.31 -19.87 25.07
C ASP A 201 24.04 -20.99 24.05
N GLY A 202 23.16 -20.76 23.07
CA GLY A 202 22.72 -21.76 22.09
C GLY A 202 21.73 -22.79 22.65
N SER A 203 21.05 -22.45 23.76
CA SER A 203 20.01 -23.29 24.36
C SER A 203 18.74 -23.31 23.53
N GLU A 204 18.12 -24.49 23.40
CA GLU A 204 16.86 -24.65 22.70
C GLU A 204 15.75 -23.78 23.33
N VAL A 205 14.96 -23.14 22.46
CA VAL A 205 13.78 -22.34 22.83
C VAL A 205 12.59 -22.97 22.15
N VAL A 206 11.58 -23.31 22.93
CA VAL A 206 10.30 -23.84 22.45
C VAL A 206 9.23 -22.84 22.85
N VAL A 207 8.46 -22.38 21.88
CA VAL A 207 7.35 -21.46 22.13
C VAL A 207 6.04 -22.19 21.87
N VAL A 208 5.12 -22.16 22.84
CA VAL A 208 3.82 -22.83 22.75
C VAL A 208 2.72 -21.78 22.90
N LYS A 209 1.95 -21.57 21.83
CA LYS A 209 0.78 -20.67 21.79
C LYS A 209 -0.50 -21.48 21.88
N ASN A 210 -1.32 -21.23 22.91
CA ASN A 210 -2.59 -21.93 23.14
C ASN A 210 -2.44 -23.47 23.07
N GLY A 211 -1.38 -24.00 23.68
CA GLY A 211 -1.06 -25.43 23.68
C GLY A 211 -0.44 -25.99 22.38
N THR A 212 -0.24 -25.14 21.36
CA THR A 212 0.39 -25.53 20.08
C THR A 212 1.77 -24.92 19.95
N GLU A 213 2.79 -25.73 19.67
CA GLU A 213 4.14 -25.23 19.40
C GLU A 213 4.15 -24.35 18.15
N ILE A 214 4.79 -23.18 18.25
CA ILE A 214 4.99 -22.24 17.16
C ILE A 214 6.47 -21.93 16.99
N ASP A 215 6.84 -21.63 15.75
CA ASP A 215 8.16 -21.15 15.41
C ASP A 215 8.19 -19.63 15.65
N PRO A 216 9.02 -19.11 16.57
CA PRO A 216 9.07 -17.68 16.90
C PRO A 216 9.60 -16.84 15.73
N ASP A 217 10.30 -17.44 14.76
CA ASP A 217 10.80 -16.73 13.58
C ASP A 217 9.71 -16.54 12.51
N ARG A 218 8.51 -17.13 12.70
CA ARG A 218 7.39 -16.93 11.77
C ARG A 218 6.68 -15.61 12.04
N PRO A 219 6.29 -14.86 11.01
CA PRO A 219 5.55 -13.64 11.19
C PRO A 219 4.19 -13.92 11.80
N LEU A 220 3.75 -12.91 12.55
CA LEU A 220 2.56 -12.94 13.36
C LEU A 220 1.62 -11.80 12.94
N PRO A 221 0.30 -11.91 13.15
CA PRO A 221 -0.42 -13.09 13.62
C PRO A 221 -0.26 -14.31 12.73
N SER A 222 -0.19 -15.48 13.37
CA SER A 222 -0.08 -16.78 12.70
C SER A 222 -1.33 -17.04 11.88
N VAL A 223 -1.35 -16.56 10.65
CA VAL A 223 -2.32 -17.01 9.67
C VAL A 223 -2.06 -18.50 9.43
N LYS A 224 -3.10 -19.35 9.46
CA LYS A 224 -2.90 -20.78 9.13
C LYS A 224 -2.23 -20.82 7.77
N PRO A 225 -1.01 -21.36 7.63
CA PRO A 225 -0.31 -21.19 6.37
C PRO A 225 -1.15 -21.80 5.25
N SER A 226 -1.27 -21.08 4.16
CA SER A 226 -1.79 -21.63 2.92
C SER A 226 -0.91 -22.80 2.51
N ARG A 227 -1.48 -23.80 1.85
CA ARG A 227 -0.70 -24.95 1.37
C ARG A 227 -0.56 -24.91 -0.13
N ALA A 228 0.65 -25.15 -0.62
CA ALA A 228 0.90 -25.40 -2.03
C ALA A 228 1.34 -26.86 -2.17
N ARG A 229 0.64 -27.63 -3.00
CA ARG A 229 1.04 -28.98 -3.37
C ARG A 229 1.53 -28.95 -4.81
N VAL A 230 2.74 -29.44 -5.03
CA VAL A 230 3.34 -29.54 -6.36
C VAL A 230 3.52 -31.01 -6.69
N GLU A 231 2.98 -31.42 -7.83
CA GLU A 231 3.07 -32.77 -8.37
C GLU A 231 3.56 -32.72 -9.81
N SER A 232 4.39 -33.68 -10.22
CA SER A 232 4.69 -33.85 -11.64
C SER A 232 3.55 -34.62 -12.32
N LEU A 233 3.20 -34.19 -13.53
CA LEU A 233 2.22 -34.83 -14.37
C LEU A 233 2.79 -35.97 -15.22
N GLY A 234 4.10 -36.25 -15.15
CA GLY A 234 4.75 -37.32 -15.90
C GLY A 234 6.21 -37.52 -15.48
N SER A 235 7.13 -37.00 -16.30
CA SER A 235 8.56 -37.03 -16.01
C SER A 235 8.94 -36.01 -14.92
N ALA A 236 10.10 -36.19 -14.28
CA ALA A 236 10.51 -35.30 -13.20
C ALA A 236 10.95 -33.93 -13.75
N HIS A 237 10.43 -32.84 -13.19
CA HIS A 237 10.74 -31.46 -13.62
C HIS A 237 11.28 -30.63 -12.47
N ASP A 238 12.34 -29.88 -12.70
CA ASP A 238 12.79 -28.86 -11.74
C ASP A 238 11.84 -27.67 -11.78
N TYR A 239 11.51 -27.09 -10.62
CA TYR A 239 10.68 -25.90 -10.55
C TYR A 239 11.17 -24.91 -9.50
N TYR A 240 10.83 -23.65 -9.72
CA TYR A 240 10.97 -22.53 -8.79
C TYR A 240 9.59 -21.95 -8.53
N LEU A 241 9.21 -21.83 -7.27
CA LEU A 241 7.88 -21.43 -6.86
C LEU A 241 7.98 -20.27 -5.85
N HIS A 242 7.37 -19.13 -6.14
CA HIS A 242 7.34 -17.96 -5.28
C HIS A 242 5.95 -17.80 -4.66
N LEU A 243 5.84 -18.05 -3.36
CA LEU A 243 4.56 -18.13 -2.64
C LEU A 243 4.37 -16.99 -1.62
N GLY A 244 4.77 -15.77 -1.98
CA GLY A 244 4.76 -14.68 -1.01
C GLY A 244 5.90 -14.86 -0.02
N TRP A 245 5.61 -14.93 1.28
CA TRP A 245 6.59 -14.94 2.37
C TRP A 245 6.54 -16.26 3.16
N ASP A 246 7.61 -16.58 3.89
CA ASP A 246 7.70 -17.68 4.86
C ASP A 246 7.34 -19.06 4.32
N VAL A 247 7.91 -19.40 3.18
CA VAL A 247 7.74 -20.72 2.59
C VAL A 247 8.53 -21.75 3.39
N ALA A 248 7.83 -22.75 3.90
CA ALA A 248 8.42 -23.91 4.56
C ALA A 248 7.92 -25.20 3.90
N THR A 249 8.83 -26.17 3.68
CA THR A 249 8.44 -27.49 3.19
C THR A 249 7.82 -28.31 4.32
N GLU A 250 6.61 -28.83 4.12
CA GLU A 250 5.98 -29.83 4.99
C GLU A 250 6.40 -31.26 4.60
N SER A 251 6.52 -31.56 3.30
CA SER A 251 6.99 -32.85 2.78
C SER A 251 7.51 -32.75 1.35
N GLY A 252 8.42 -33.65 0.95
CA GLY A 252 8.73 -33.94 -0.47
C GLY A 252 9.72 -33.02 -1.20
N GLY A 253 10.21 -31.92 -0.61
CA GLY A 253 11.10 -30.96 -1.30
C GLY A 253 12.15 -30.29 -0.40
N GLU A 254 12.99 -29.44 -0.99
CA GLU A 254 13.97 -28.61 -0.28
C GLU A 254 13.56 -27.12 -0.40
N VAL A 255 13.82 -26.31 0.63
CA VAL A 255 13.71 -24.84 0.51
C VAL A 255 15.11 -24.32 0.22
N VAL A 256 15.36 -23.94 -1.03
CA VAL A 256 16.71 -23.56 -1.48
C VAL A 256 17.11 -22.17 -0.99
N ASP A 257 16.14 -21.30 -0.67
CA ASP A 257 16.45 -19.98 -0.15
C ASP A 257 15.49 -19.52 0.96
N ARG A 258 16.03 -19.35 2.18
CA ARG A 258 15.36 -18.65 3.30
C ARG A 258 15.67 -17.14 3.24
N THR A 259 15.74 -16.56 2.05
CA THR A 259 15.73 -15.11 1.93
C THR A 259 14.29 -14.61 2.12
N ASP A 260 14.16 -13.34 2.47
CA ASP A 260 12.90 -12.65 2.83
C ASP A 260 11.87 -12.58 1.66
N TYR A 261 12.05 -13.38 0.61
CA TYR A 261 11.28 -13.40 -0.63
C TYR A 261 10.46 -14.69 -0.83
N GLY A 262 10.40 -15.62 0.14
CA GLY A 262 9.52 -16.80 0.10
C GLY A 262 9.57 -17.62 -1.21
N MET A 263 10.77 -18.02 -1.60
CA MET A 263 11.04 -18.86 -2.76
C MET A 263 11.25 -20.34 -2.34
N ALA A 264 10.56 -21.25 -3.02
CA ALA A 264 10.78 -22.70 -2.95
C ALA A 264 11.37 -23.20 -4.27
N GLN A 265 12.23 -24.22 -4.20
CA GLN A 265 12.76 -24.90 -5.39
C GLN A 265 12.88 -26.39 -5.09
N ALA A 266 12.33 -27.24 -5.96
CA ALA A 266 12.54 -28.68 -5.88
C ALA A 266 12.39 -29.31 -7.26
N THR A 267 12.61 -30.62 -7.33
CA THR A 267 12.26 -31.44 -8.49
C THR A 267 10.89 -32.07 -8.23
N ALA A 268 9.89 -31.69 -9.01
CA ALA A 268 8.58 -32.32 -9.00
C ALA A 268 8.74 -33.77 -9.47
N THR A 269 8.30 -34.71 -8.65
CA THR A 269 8.28 -36.14 -8.97
C THR A 269 6.85 -36.66 -8.87
N SER A 270 6.64 -37.98 -9.01
CA SER A 270 5.35 -38.61 -8.73
C SER A 270 4.93 -38.51 -7.25
N GLN A 271 5.83 -38.08 -6.35
CA GLN A 271 5.48 -37.77 -4.96
C GLN A 271 5.16 -36.30 -4.82
N THR A 272 4.02 -36.00 -4.18
CA THR A 272 3.58 -34.65 -3.86
C THR A 272 4.58 -33.94 -2.95
N THR A 273 5.06 -32.79 -3.38
CA THR A 273 5.77 -31.85 -2.50
C THR A 273 4.75 -30.88 -1.91
N THR A 274 4.69 -30.79 -0.59
CA THR A 274 3.79 -29.86 0.10
C THR A 274 4.59 -28.75 0.77
N TYR A 275 4.23 -27.51 0.47
CA TYR A 275 4.72 -26.31 1.13
C TYR A 275 3.61 -25.66 1.95
N SER A 276 3.98 -25.15 3.11
CA SER A 276 3.21 -24.18 3.86
C SER A 276 3.75 -22.78 3.56
N TYR A 277 2.90 -21.80 3.25
CA TYR A 277 3.31 -20.46 2.89
C TYR A 277 2.36 -19.38 3.44
N SER A 278 2.87 -18.15 3.53
CA SER A 278 2.10 -16.97 3.93
C SER A 278 2.02 -15.96 2.77
N GLY A 279 0.82 -15.48 2.46
CA GLY A 279 0.60 -14.50 1.39
C GLY A 279 0.03 -15.09 0.11
N ALA A 280 0.29 -14.44 -1.02
CA ALA A 280 -0.28 -14.80 -2.32
C ALA A 280 0.79 -15.40 -3.25
N PHE A 281 0.38 -16.39 -4.06
CA PHE A 281 1.18 -16.90 -5.16
C PHE A 281 1.60 -15.76 -6.09
N GLN A 282 2.91 -15.67 -6.37
CA GLN A 282 3.51 -14.68 -7.25
C GLN A 282 3.85 -15.28 -8.61
N PHE A 283 4.62 -16.36 -8.64
CA PHE A 283 4.96 -17.05 -9.88
C PHE A 283 5.44 -18.48 -9.67
N VAL A 284 5.37 -19.29 -10.73
CA VAL A 284 6.05 -20.57 -10.86
C VAL A 284 6.84 -20.60 -12.17
N VAL A 285 8.10 -21.02 -12.09
CA VAL A 285 8.99 -21.24 -13.24
C VAL A 285 9.34 -22.71 -13.29
N VAL A 286 9.17 -23.32 -14.43
CA VAL A 286 9.60 -24.67 -14.77
C VAL A 286 10.55 -24.52 -15.95
N PRO A 287 11.88 -24.58 -15.75
CA PRO A 287 12.85 -24.13 -16.75
C PRO A 287 12.72 -24.76 -18.14
N ASP A 288 12.25 -26.00 -18.20
CA ASP A 288 12.05 -26.80 -19.41
C ASP A 288 10.61 -26.75 -19.95
N VAL A 289 9.69 -26.06 -19.27
CA VAL A 289 8.28 -25.94 -19.67
C VAL A 289 7.89 -24.48 -19.86
N GLY A 290 7.94 -23.66 -18.82
CA GLY A 290 7.49 -22.28 -18.91
C GLY A 290 7.50 -21.48 -17.61
N LEU A 291 6.91 -20.29 -17.66
CA LEU A 291 6.70 -19.40 -16.53
C LEU A 291 5.22 -19.01 -16.46
N VAL A 292 4.63 -19.11 -15.27
CA VAL A 292 3.32 -18.52 -14.96
C VAL A 292 3.52 -17.49 -13.86
N LYS A 293 3.11 -16.25 -14.12
CA LYS A 293 3.23 -15.12 -13.21
C LYS A 293 1.84 -14.55 -12.91
N ASN A 294 1.50 -14.51 -11.64
CA ASN A 294 0.36 -13.79 -11.12
C ASN A 294 0.73 -12.33 -10.87
N ASN A 295 -0.07 -11.40 -11.38
CA ASN A 295 0.06 -9.97 -11.13
C ASN A 295 -1.19 -9.49 -10.38
N PRO A 296 -1.15 -9.51 -9.03
CA PRO A 296 -2.30 -9.17 -8.22
C PRO A 296 -2.70 -7.69 -8.29
N LYS A 297 -1.89 -6.81 -8.88
CA LYS A 297 -2.25 -5.39 -9.05
C LYS A 297 -3.29 -5.16 -10.14
N ASP A 298 -3.16 -5.94 -11.22
CA ASP A 298 -3.97 -5.78 -12.42
C ASP A 298 -4.99 -6.92 -12.54
N ASP A 299 -5.12 -7.73 -11.48
CA ASP A 299 -5.86 -9.00 -11.50
C ASP A 299 -5.56 -9.81 -12.77
N THR A 300 -4.30 -9.94 -13.17
CA THR A 300 -3.92 -10.65 -14.40
C THR A 300 -2.96 -11.78 -14.12
N VAL A 301 -3.11 -12.86 -14.88
CA VAL A 301 -2.11 -13.93 -14.97
C VAL A 301 -1.48 -13.88 -16.35
N ALA A 302 -0.16 -13.93 -16.36
CA ALA A 302 0.63 -14.01 -17.57
C ALA A 302 1.38 -15.33 -17.63
N CYS A 303 1.48 -15.90 -18.82
CA CYS A 303 2.29 -17.09 -19.07
C CYS A 303 3.26 -16.86 -20.24
N ILE A 304 4.42 -17.52 -20.15
CA ILE A 304 5.48 -17.48 -21.15
C ILE A 304 5.98 -18.91 -21.32
N SER A 305 6.03 -19.42 -22.56
CA SER A 305 6.75 -20.67 -22.83
C SER A 305 8.26 -20.39 -22.81
N LEU A 306 9.00 -21.23 -22.08
CA LEU A 306 10.47 -21.17 -22.06
C LEU A 306 11.09 -22.22 -23.00
N ALA A 307 10.29 -23.17 -23.45
CA ALA A 307 10.63 -24.10 -24.52
C ALA A 307 10.27 -23.49 -25.88
N ASP A 308 10.83 -24.05 -26.96
CA ASP A 308 10.41 -23.73 -28.34
C ASP A 308 9.03 -24.34 -28.68
N GLU A 309 8.31 -24.86 -27.70
CA GLU A 309 7.01 -25.53 -27.80
C GLU A 309 5.88 -24.63 -27.26
N GLU A 310 4.64 -24.88 -27.68
CA GLU A 310 3.47 -24.20 -27.14
C GLU A 310 3.17 -24.71 -25.72
N LEU A 311 3.02 -23.78 -24.79
CA LEU A 311 2.69 -24.03 -23.40
C LEU A 311 1.18 -23.90 -23.21
N SER A 312 0.52 -24.95 -22.74
CA SER A 312 -0.85 -24.90 -22.24
C SER A 312 -0.84 -24.73 -20.72
N VAL A 313 -1.50 -23.68 -20.23
CA VAL A 313 -1.68 -23.38 -18.81
C VAL A 313 -3.16 -23.40 -18.47
N THR A 314 -3.56 -24.34 -17.62
CA THR A 314 -4.90 -24.37 -17.05
C THR A 314 -4.87 -23.77 -15.65
N ILE A 315 -5.68 -22.75 -15.42
CA ILE A 315 -5.83 -22.06 -14.13
C ILE A 315 -7.23 -22.35 -13.60
N VAL A 316 -7.32 -22.94 -12.42
CA VAL A 316 -8.59 -23.02 -11.67
C VAL A 316 -8.56 -21.97 -10.58
N THR A 317 -9.67 -21.27 -10.41
CA THR A 317 -9.85 -20.24 -9.40
C THR A 317 -10.73 -20.70 -8.24
N SER A 318 -10.75 -19.94 -7.14
CA SER A 318 -11.48 -20.31 -5.91
C SER A 318 -13.00 -20.41 -6.06
N ASN A 319 -13.59 -19.80 -7.10
CA ASN A 319 -15.01 -19.98 -7.43
C ASN A 319 -15.28 -21.21 -8.32
N GLY A 320 -14.24 -22.00 -8.64
CA GLY A 320 -14.31 -23.18 -9.50
C GLY A 320 -14.24 -22.87 -11.00
N SER A 321 -14.06 -21.62 -11.42
CA SER A 321 -13.91 -21.29 -12.84
C SER A 321 -12.52 -21.67 -13.36
N THR A 322 -12.50 -22.23 -14.56
CA THR A 322 -11.28 -22.67 -15.26
C THR A 322 -10.98 -21.69 -16.40
N LYS A 323 -9.72 -21.26 -16.51
CA LYS A 323 -9.21 -20.47 -17.62
C LYS A 323 -8.04 -21.20 -18.25
N GLU A 324 -8.11 -21.41 -19.56
CA GLU A 324 -7.02 -21.96 -20.36
C GLU A 324 -6.27 -20.80 -21.01
N LEU A 325 -4.95 -20.79 -20.84
CA LEU A 325 -4.03 -19.89 -21.52
C LEU A 325 -3.11 -20.75 -22.37
N SER A 326 -2.88 -20.36 -23.62
CA SER A 326 -1.73 -20.88 -24.37
C SER A 326 -0.64 -19.81 -24.44
N ALA A 327 0.63 -20.18 -24.58
CA ALA A 327 1.72 -19.25 -24.82
C ALA A 327 2.80 -19.89 -25.70
N THR A 328 3.39 -19.10 -26.59
CA THR A 328 4.57 -19.51 -27.38
C THR A 328 5.80 -18.76 -26.86
N SER A 329 7.00 -19.21 -27.25
CA SER A 329 8.26 -18.58 -26.82
C SER A 329 8.42 -17.11 -27.22
N GLU A 330 7.64 -16.63 -28.20
CA GLU A 330 7.70 -15.26 -28.71
C GLU A 330 6.57 -14.34 -28.18
N ALA A 331 5.53 -14.88 -27.53
CA ALA A 331 4.33 -14.13 -27.16
C ALA A 331 3.98 -14.27 -25.67
N LEU A 332 4.04 -13.16 -24.95
CA LEU A 332 3.49 -13.04 -23.60
C LEU A 332 1.96 -12.99 -23.69
N ASN A 333 1.28 -14.06 -23.29
CA ASN A 333 -0.17 -14.06 -23.18
C ASN A 333 -0.59 -13.67 -21.77
N LYS A 334 -1.49 -12.68 -21.70
CA LYS A 334 -2.09 -12.16 -20.46
C LYS A 334 -3.57 -12.45 -20.45
N SER A 335 -4.13 -12.73 -19.29
CA SER A 335 -5.57 -12.80 -19.08
C SER A 335 -5.92 -12.27 -17.71
N GLU A 336 -7.03 -11.54 -17.64
CA GLU A 336 -7.61 -11.10 -16.37
C GLU A 336 -8.12 -12.32 -15.60
N VAL A 337 -7.88 -12.38 -14.30
CA VAL A 337 -8.28 -13.42 -13.34
C VAL A 337 -8.64 -12.70 -12.04
N ASN A 338 -9.89 -12.24 -11.94
CA ASN A 338 -10.38 -11.45 -10.80
C ASN A 338 -10.67 -12.29 -9.54
N VAL A 339 -10.02 -13.46 -9.41
CA VAL A 339 -10.32 -14.47 -8.39
C VAL A 339 -9.01 -15.17 -8.00
N GLN A 340 -8.89 -15.58 -6.72
CA GLN A 340 -7.72 -16.31 -6.25
C GLN A 340 -7.49 -17.60 -7.04
N ILE A 341 -6.25 -17.83 -7.45
CA ILE A 341 -5.82 -19.05 -8.14
C ILE A 341 -5.72 -20.19 -7.13
N THR A 342 -6.37 -21.32 -7.41
CA THR A 342 -6.34 -22.54 -6.58
C THR A 342 -5.65 -23.71 -7.27
N ASN A 343 -5.48 -23.67 -8.59
CA ASN A 343 -4.73 -24.69 -9.32
C ASN A 343 -4.05 -24.06 -10.54
N ILE A 344 -2.81 -24.46 -10.78
CA ILE A 344 -2.06 -24.13 -12.00
C ILE A 344 -1.52 -25.44 -12.55
N ARG A 345 -1.95 -25.79 -13.76
CA ARG A 345 -1.46 -26.93 -14.51
C ARG A 345 -0.72 -26.44 -15.75
N MET A 346 0.53 -26.85 -15.92
CA MET A 346 1.39 -26.47 -17.04
C MET A 346 1.74 -27.72 -17.82
N GLU A 347 1.41 -27.76 -19.11
CA GLU A 347 1.68 -28.88 -20.01
C GLU A 347 2.20 -28.38 -21.37
N PRO A 348 3.24 -28.99 -21.96
CA PRO A 348 3.60 -28.76 -23.35
C PRO A 348 2.57 -29.42 -24.30
N GLU A 349 2.12 -28.71 -25.33
CA GLU A 349 1.00 -29.14 -26.18
C GLU A 349 1.33 -30.34 -27.10
N ASP A 350 2.59 -30.48 -27.53
CA ASP A 350 3.02 -31.44 -28.56
C ASP A 350 3.39 -32.84 -28.03
N GLN A 351 3.29 -33.07 -26.72
CA GLN A 351 3.72 -34.31 -26.08
C GLN A 351 2.58 -35.33 -25.92
N GLN A 352 2.81 -36.59 -26.33
CA GLN A 352 1.85 -37.69 -26.15
C GLN A 352 1.86 -38.18 -24.70
N GLY A 353 1.23 -37.42 -23.82
CA GLY A 353 1.05 -37.73 -22.41
C GLY A 353 1.00 -36.47 -21.56
N PRO A 354 0.50 -36.56 -20.32
CA PRO A 354 0.65 -35.47 -19.37
C PRO A 354 2.15 -35.34 -19.04
N GLU A 355 2.84 -34.34 -19.57
CA GLU A 355 4.17 -33.92 -19.11
C GLU A 355 4.04 -32.51 -18.53
N GLY A 356 4.80 -32.19 -17.50
CA GLY A 356 4.73 -30.90 -16.81
C GLY A 356 4.41 -31.01 -15.32
N ILE A 357 3.82 -29.95 -14.75
CA ILE A 357 3.55 -29.87 -13.31
C ILE A 357 2.13 -29.39 -13.01
N GLU A 358 1.62 -29.80 -11.86
CA GLU A 358 0.39 -29.30 -11.26
C GLU A 358 0.70 -28.68 -9.89
N VAL A 359 0.33 -27.41 -9.72
CA VAL A 359 0.46 -26.65 -8.48
C VAL A 359 -0.94 -26.40 -7.92
N ASN A 360 -1.32 -27.14 -6.89
CA ASN A 360 -2.56 -26.97 -6.14
C ASN A 360 -2.33 -26.01 -4.98
N LEU A 361 -3.00 -24.85 -5.00
CA LEU A 361 -2.97 -23.83 -3.96
C LEU A 361 -4.24 -23.97 -3.10
N GLU A 362 -4.06 -24.28 -1.83
CA GLU A 362 -5.08 -24.32 -0.78
C GLU A 362 -4.92 -23.05 0.09
N PRO A 363 -5.45 -21.89 -0.33
CA PRO A 363 -5.43 -20.70 0.49
C PRO A 363 -6.28 -20.94 1.75
N ASN A 364 -5.63 -21.12 2.90
CA ASN A 364 -6.32 -21.32 4.18
C ASN A 364 -6.78 -19.98 4.81
N VAL A 365 -6.36 -18.87 4.21
CA VAL A 365 -6.45 -17.52 4.78
C VAL A 365 -6.94 -16.60 3.67
N THR A 366 -7.94 -15.78 3.98
CA THR A 366 -8.38 -14.73 3.05
C THR A 366 -7.22 -13.75 2.81
N ALA A 367 -7.13 -13.17 1.62
CA ALA A 367 -6.08 -12.17 1.34
C ALA A 367 -6.12 -11.03 2.39
N GLU A 368 -7.32 -10.69 2.86
CA GLU A 368 -7.58 -9.72 3.93
C GLU A 368 -6.90 -10.09 5.25
N ALA A 369 -6.97 -11.34 5.70
CA ALA A 369 -6.35 -11.76 6.96
C ALA A 369 -4.81 -11.74 6.87
N ALA A 370 -4.23 -12.07 5.72
CA ALA A 370 -2.79 -11.95 5.49
C ALA A 370 -2.34 -10.47 5.45
N GLU A 371 -3.12 -9.61 4.79
CA GLU A 371 -2.86 -8.16 4.75
C GLU A 371 -2.98 -7.52 6.15
N ARG A 372 -4.02 -7.88 6.89
CA ARG A 372 -4.20 -7.51 8.31
C ARG A 372 -3.00 -7.92 9.13
N ALA A 373 -2.55 -9.17 9.00
CA ALA A 373 -1.38 -9.65 9.75
C ALA A 373 -0.14 -8.81 9.46
N LYS A 374 0.12 -8.51 8.19
CA LYS A 374 1.25 -7.68 7.76
C LYS A 374 1.17 -6.25 8.30
N LYS A 375 -0.01 -5.62 8.27
CA LYS A 375 -0.23 -4.27 8.84
C LYS A 375 0.09 -4.25 10.33
N LEU A 376 -0.45 -5.22 11.07
CA LEU A 376 -0.25 -5.34 12.52
C LEU A 376 1.20 -5.64 12.88
N HIS A 377 1.87 -6.52 12.13
CA HIS A 377 3.28 -6.84 12.35
C HIS A 377 4.19 -5.62 12.11
N LEU A 378 4.01 -4.93 10.99
CA LEU A 378 4.81 -3.74 10.66
C LEU A 378 4.57 -2.61 11.67
N ALA A 379 3.32 -2.39 12.08
CA ALA A 379 3.00 -1.44 13.13
C ALA A 379 3.71 -1.79 14.43
N ALA A 380 3.64 -3.06 14.85
CA ALA A 380 4.34 -3.52 16.04
C ALA A 380 5.86 -3.38 15.93
N GLU A 381 6.48 -3.59 14.76
CA GLU A 381 7.90 -3.34 14.56
C GLU A 381 8.23 -1.85 14.77
N LEU A 382 7.42 -0.96 14.17
CA LEU A 382 7.62 0.49 14.28
C LEU A 382 7.37 1.02 15.69
N GLU A 383 6.45 0.42 16.46
CA GLU A 383 6.20 0.74 17.87
C GLU A 383 7.44 0.56 18.78
N ARG A 384 8.44 -0.19 18.32
CA ARG A 384 9.68 -0.44 19.06
C ARG A 384 10.72 0.64 18.86
N GLU A 385 10.53 1.49 17.86
CA GLU A 385 11.42 2.61 17.60
C GLU A 385 11.16 3.73 18.63
N PRO A 386 12.19 4.31 19.25
CA PRO A 386 12.01 5.37 20.24
C PRO A 386 11.34 6.62 19.63
N GLU A 387 11.52 6.86 18.33
CA GLU A 387 10.85 7.92 17.60
C GLU A 387 9.34 7.70 17.50
N PHE A 388 8.87 6.45 17.50
CA PHE A 388 7.43 6.17 17.55
C PHE A 388 6.84 6.66 18.87
N GLU A 389 7.47 6.38 20.01
CA GLU A 389 6.98 6.84 21.32
C GLU A 389 6.91 8.37 21.40
N ALA A 390 7.85 9.07 20.75
CA ALA A 390 7.82 10.52 20.61
C ALA A 390 6.61 11.00 19.78
N VAL A 391 6.41 10.42 18.60
CA VAL A 391 5.27 10.73 17.72
C VAL A 391 3.96 10.43 18.44
N ALA A 392 3.88 9.29 19.12
CA ALA A 392 2.69 8.80 19.79
C ALA A 392 2.28 9.70 20.94
N ARG A 393 3.20 9.99 21.88
CA ARG A 393 2.91 10.91 22.98
C ARG A 393 2.49 12.30 22.49
N ARG A 394 3.08 12.78 21.38
CA ARG A 394 2.69 14.06 20.79
C ARG A 394 1.29 14.01 20.17
N ALA A 395 0.96 12.95 19.45
CA ALA A 395 -0.36 12.75 18.87
C ALA A 395 -1.45 12.64 19.96
N GLU A 396 -1.19 11.83 20.98
CA GLU A 396 -2.07 11.59 22.13
C GLU A 396 -2.30 12.83 22.98
N SER A 397 -1.27 13.67 23.18
CA SER A 397 -1.41 14.89 23.97
C SER A 397 -2.10 16.05 23.24
N THR A 398 -2.24 15.97 21.91
CA THR A 398 -2.71 17.12 21.11
C THR A 398 -3.99 16.87 20.33
N SER A 399 -4.32 15.61 20.05
CA SER A 399 -5.29 15.31 19.01
C SER A 399 -6.20 14.12 19.29
N GLY A 400 -5.72 13.07 19.95
CA GLY A 400 -6.52 11.86 20.18
C GLY A 400 -5.66 10.62 20.36
N ARG A 401 -6.28 9.50 20.70
CA ARG A 401 -5.60 8.25 21.03
C ARG A 401 -5.18 7.48 19.79
N ILE A 402 -4.01 6.85 19.79
CA ILE A 402 -3.61 6.00 18.66
C ILE A 402 -4.53 4.77 18.55
N ARG A 403 -5.02 4.51 17.34
CA ARG A 403 -5.67 3.24 17.01
C ARG A 403 -4.63 2.18 16.69
N TYR A 404 -4.79 1.03 17.34
CA TYR A 404 -3.92 -0.12 17.13
C TYR A 404 -4.65 -1.35 16.58
N ASP A 405 -5.86 -1.13 16.06
CA ASP A 405 -6.60 -2.10 15.27
C ASP A 405 -6.19 -2.02 13.80
N SER A 406 -6.40 -3.10 13.05
CA SER A 406 -5.95 -3.18 11.65
C SER A 406 -6.63 -2.19 10.71
N ALA A 407 -7.85 -1.71 11.04
CA ALA A 407 -8.54 -0.71 10.24
C ALA A 407 -7.97 0.70 10.48
N GLY A 408 -7.42 0.96 11.68
CA GLY A 408 -6.69 2.18 11.99
C GLY A 408 -5.24 2.22 11.50
N ILE A 409 -4.73 1.13 10.89
CA ILE A 409 -3.32 1.03 10.46
C ILE A 409 -3.24 0.93 8.94
N THR A 410 -2.51 1.86 8.32
CA THR A 410 -2.14 1.80 6.90
C THR A 410 -0.64 1.58 6.76
N ALA A 411 -0.25 0.38 6.29
CA ALA A 411 1.14 0.07 5.94
C ALA A 411 1.48 0.59 4.54
N PHE A 412 2.64 1.23 4.38
CA PHE A 412 3.09 1.76 3.10
C PHE A 412 4.57 1.49 2.86
N ARG A 413 4.96 1.51 1.59
CA ARG A 413 6.36 1.42 1.16
C ARG A 413 6.65 2.53 0.17
N ILE A 414 7.67 3.31 0.47
CA ILE A 414 8.10 4.42 -0.38
C ILE A 414 9.45 4.03 -0.97
N SER A 415 9.58 4.09 -2.29
CA SER A 415 10.86 3.93 -2.96
C SER A 415 11.32 5.32 -3.38
N ARG A 416 12.28 5.91 -2.64
CA ARG A 416 12.87 7.19 -3.06
C ARG A 416 14.05 6.89 -3.96
N GLY A 417 13.85 7.05 -5.26
CA GLY A 417 14.95 7.06 -6.21
C GLY A 417 15.73 8.36 -6.08
N SER A 418 17.06 8.27 -6.06
CA SER A 418 17.80 9.26 -6.83
C SER A 418 17.44 9.05 -8.30
N ASN A 419 17.58 10.05 -9.18
CA ASN A 419 17.43 9.87 -10.65
C ASN A 419 18.46 8.89 -11.25
N SER A 420 19.13 8.08 -10.42
CA SER A 420 19.99 6.99 -10.83
C SER A 420 19.17 5.92 -11.53
N ALA A 421 19.62 5.57 -12.73
CA ALA A 421 19.11 4.42 -13.46
C ALA A 421 19.40 3.08 -12.76
N ASP A 422 20.23 3.07 -11.71
CA ASP A 422 20.55 1.88 -10.93
C ASP A 422 19.47 1.61 -9.87
N PRO A 423 18.62 0.58 -10.03
CA PRO A 423 17.62 0.22 -9.03
C PRO A 423 18.24 -0.19 -7.69
N ALA A 424 19.51 -0.59 -7.64
CA ALA A 424 20.21 -0.90 -6.40
C ALA A 424 20.50 0.36 -5.56
N GLN A 425 20.38 1.56 -6.13
CA GLN A 425 20.54 2.84 -5.43
C GLN A 425 19.21 3.45 -4.97
N ARG A 426 18.09 2.74 -5.15
CA ARG A 426 16.79 3.20 -4.61
C ARG A 426 16.75 2.95 -3.12
N THR A 427 16.64 4.02 -2.35
CA THR A 427 16.42 3.90 -0.92
C THR A 427 14.97 3.50 -0.68
N LEU A 428 14.79 2.32 -0.09
CA LEU A 428 13.49 1.79 0.24
C LEU A 428 13.13 2.17 1.68
N PHE A 429 11.91 2.64 1.85
CA PHE A 429 11.33 2.98 3.15
C PHE A 429 10.10 2.11 3.38
N ILE A 430 9.96 1.65 4.61
CA ILE A 430 8.74 1.04 5.12
C ILE A 430 8.16 1.94 6.20
N GLY A 431 6.86 2.06 6.25
CA GLY A 431 6.22 2.89 7.25
C GLY A 431 4.79 2.49 7.51
N ALA A 432 4.24 3.04 8.59
CA ALA A 432 2.85 2.89 8.95
C ALA A 432 2.27 4.26 9.29
N LYS A 433 1.01 4.43 8.91
CA LYS A 433 0.14 5.52 9.32
C LYS A 433 -0.89 4.93 10.28
N PHE A 434 -1.01 5.52 11.45
CA PHE A 434 -1.94 5.18 12.50
C PHE A 434 -3.01 6.28 12.56
N ASP A 435 -4.25 5.92 12.34
CA ASP A 435 -5.36 6.84 12.57
C ASP A 435 -5.57 7.03 14.08
N LEU A 436 -6.04 8.21 14.47
CA LEU A 436 -6.37 8.51 15.85
C LEU A 436 -7.87 8.24 16.10
N ALA A 437 -8.18 7.77 17.30
CA ALA A 437 -9.51 7.70 17.88
C ALA A 437 -9.70 8.88 18.85
N ASP A 438 -10.95 9.11 19.24
CA ASP A 438 -11.28 10.10 20.27
C ASP A 438 -10.78 11.51 19.92
N VAL A 439 -10.81 11.85 18.62
CA VAL A 439 -10.42 13.17 18.11
C VAL A 439 -11.59 14.13 18.31
N ASP A 440 -11.32 15.30 18.87
CA ASP A 440 -12.31 16.36 19.01
C ASP A 440 -12.70 16.93 17.64
N GLY A 441 -13.99 16.98 17.32
CA GLY A 441 -14.53 17.55 16.08
C GLY A 441 -14.67 16.55 14.93
N GLU A 442 -14.83 17.05 13.70
CA GLU A 442 -14.97 16.25 12.48
C GLU A 442 -13.63 15.96 11.78
N ASP A 443 -12.52 16.22 12.47
CA ASP A 443 -11.18 16.11 11.90
C ASP A 443 -10.69 14.66 11.84
N ILE A 444 -9.98 14.34 10.76
CA ILE A 444 -9.25 13.06 10.67
C ILE A 444 -7.79 13.32 11.01
N VAL A 445 -7.35 12.80 12.16
CA VAL A 445 -5.95 12.90 12.58
C VAL A 445 -5.26 11.55 12.46
N SER A 446 -4.00 11.59 12.04
CA SER A 446 -3.16 10.40 11.95
C SER A 446 -1.71 10.67 12.32
N ALA A 447 -1.05 9.69 12.92
CA ALA A 447 0.38 9.64 13.18
C ALA A 447 1.06 8.78 12.11
N LYS A 448 2.11 9.29 11.47
CA LYS A 448 2.86 8.59 10.43
C LYS A 448 4.31 8.42 10.86
N ILE A 449 4.86 7.23 10.66
CA ILE A 449 6.28 6.93 10.87
C ILE A 449 6.83 6.12 9.69
N ALA A 450 8.05 6.41 9.27
CA ALA A 450 8.75 5.64 8.24
C ALA A 450 10.23 5.42 8.58
N LYS A 451 10.73 4.23 8.25
CA LYS A 451 12.08 3.75 8.48
C LYS A 451 12.73 3.36 7.16
N ASN A 452 14.00 3.69 7.00
CA ASN A 452 14.82 3.25 5.87
C ASN A 452 15.16 1.77 6.05
N THR A 453 14.78 0.91 5.11
CA THR A 453 14.99 -0.54 5.23
C THR A 453 16.46 -0.94 5.18
N SER A 454 17.32 -0.10 4.60
CA SER A 454 18.76 -0.41 4.46
C SER A 454 19.57 -0.03 5.68
N THR A 455 19.24 1.10 6.31
CA THR A 455 19.96 1.59 7.50
C THR A 455 19.28 1.20 8.81
N GLY A 456 17.97 0.94 8.76
CA GLY A 456 17.13 0.77 9.95
C GLY A 456 16.83 2.08 10.67
N GLU A 457 17.19 3.24 10.13
CA GLU A 457 16.94 4.52 10.78
C GLU A 457 15.53 5.03 10.46
N VAL A 458 14.82 5.56 11.47
CA VAL A 458 13.58 6.31 11.27
C VAL A 458 13.92 7.61 10.56
N VAL A 459 13.29 7.84 9.40
CA VAL A 459 13.55 9.01 8.55
C VAL A 459 12.43 10.03 8.57
N GLU A 460 11.25 9.65 9.06
CA GLU A 460 10.05 10.47 9.02
C GLU A 460 9.17 10.14 10.23
N GLY A 461 8.77 11.17 10.96
CA GLY A 461 7.72 11.14 11.99
C GLY A 461 6.82 12.36 11.81
N GLN A 462 5.51 12.16 11.64
CA GLN A 462 4.57 13.23 11.33
C GLN A 462 3.24 13.03 12.04
N ILE A 463 2.56 14.14 12.34
CA ILE A 463 1.13 14.15 12.68
C ILE A 463 0.42 14.91 11.57
N ILE A 464 -0.58 14.28 10.96
CA ILE A 464 -1.34 14.80 9.84
C ILE A 464 -2.77 15.01 10.33
N LYS A 465 -3.23 16.26 10.37
CA LYS A 465 -4.62 16.63 10.65
C LYS A 465 -5.29 17.05 9.36
N ARG A 466 -6.40 16.41 9.00
CA ARG A 466 -7.25 16.84 7.89
C ARG A 466 -8.43 17.56 8.51
N LEU A 467 -8.45 18.87 8.31
CA LEU A 467 -9.48 19.75 8.83
C LEU A 467 -10.76 19.60 7.99
N ARG A 468 -11.89 19.48 8.67
CA ARG A 468 -13.20 19.45 8.02
C ARG A 468 -14.13 20.47 8.64
N THR A 469 -14.93 21.10 7.77
CA THR A 469 -16.08 21.90 8.21
C THR A 469 -17.12 21.01 8.88
N GLU A 470 -18.06 21.59 9.63
CA GLU A 470 -19.22 20.90 10.26
C GLU A 470 -20.14 20.15 9.26
N ASN A 471 -19.97 20.35 7.95
CA ASN A 471 -20.69 19.62 6.92
C ASN A 471 -19.81 18.56 6.24
N ASN A 472 -18.74 18.13 6.92
CA ASN A 472 -17.78 17.15 6.44
C ASN A 472 -17.05 17.54 5.13
N VAL A 473 -17.01 18.83 4.78
CA VAL A 473 -16.26 19.36 3.62
C VAL A 473 -14.80 19.57 4.02
N PRO A 474 -13.82 19.07 3.24
CA PRO A 474 -12.40 19.33 3.51
C PRO A 474 -12.09 20.84 3.51
N GLU A 475 -11.49 21.34 4.58
CA GLU A 475 -11.08 22.75 4.73
C GLU A 475 -9.56 22.92 4.57
N GLY A 476 -8.78 21.89 4.93
CA GLY A 476 -7.34 21.96 4.84
C GLY A 476 -6.62 20.72 5.35
N VAL A 477 -5.30 20.72 5.19
CA VAL A 477 -4.42 19.72 5.79
C VAL A 477 -3.34 20.45 6.57
N GLN A 478 -3.18 20.09 7.84
CA GLN A 478 -2.07 20.52 8.68
C GLN A 478 -1.12 19.34 8.88
N VAL A 479 0.15 19.55 8.54
CA VAL A 479 1.21 18.55 8.78
C VAL A 479 2.19 19.12 9.80
N GLU A 480 2.26 18.46 10.95
CA GLU A 480 3.30 18.69 11.97
C GLU A 480 4.42 17.67 11.74
N GLN A 481 5.56 18.14 11.24
CA GLN A 481 6.75 17.31 11.13
C GLN A 481 7.52 17.30 12.45
N LEU A 482 7.91 16.10 12.90
CA LEU A 482 8.77 15.93 14.06
C LEU A 482 10.22 15.75 13.57
N ASP A 483 11.11 16.63 14.02
CA ASP A 483 12.51 16.60 13.58
C ASP A 483 13.24 15.35 14.11
N THR A 484 13.38 14.35 13.23
CA THR A 484 14.08 13.09 13.49
C THR A 484 15.58 13.26 13.69
N LYS A 485 16.19 14.37 13.25
CA LYS A 485 17.63 14.61 13.46
C LYS A 485 17.96 15.04 14.89
N SER A 486 17.02 15.68 15.57
CA SER A 486 17.16 16.02 16.99
C SER A 486 17.15 14.77 17.90
N LEU A 487 16.58 13.66 17.42
CA LEU A 487 16.42 12.41 18.16
C LEU A 487 17.71 11.56 18.23
N GLY A 488 18.58 11.63 17.22
CA GLY A 488 19.76 10.75 17.10
C GLY A 488 20.99 11.10 17.97
N THR A 489 20.96 12.16 18.78
CA THR A 489 22.12 12.57 19.62
C THR A 489 21.82 12.72 21.11
N ALA A 490 20.61 12.42 21.57
CA ALA A 490 20.24 12.52 22.98
C ALA A 490 20.71 11.30 23.79
N THR A 491 22.01 11.19 24.06
CA THR A 491 22.51 10.30 25.12
C THR A 491 22.07 10.82 26.49
N THR A 492 21.23 10.02 27.17
CA THR A 492 20.91 10.03 28.62
C THR A 492 20.24 11.27 29.21
N SER A 493 18.96 11.09 29.58
CA SER A 493 18.20 11.83 30.62
C SER A 493 18.06 13.36 30.46
N GLY A 494 17.69 13.83 29.27
CA GLY A 494 17.18 15.19 29.06
C GLY A 494 15.85 15.15 28.33
N SER A 495 14.86 15.93 28.78
CA SER A 495 13.62 16.17 28.04
C SER A 495 13.97 16.73 26.66
N ALA A 496 13.77 15.95 25.60
CA ALA A 496 13.88 16.45 24.24
C ALA A 496 12.71 17.43 24.00
N GLU A 497 13.03 18.72 23.81
CA GLU A 497 12.07 19.69 23.29
C GLU A 497 12.06 19.54 21.76
N PHE A 498 10.88 19.33 21.19
CA PHE A 498 10.67 19.19 19.75
C PHE A 498 10.51 20.58 19.12
N GLU A 499 11.25 20.89 18.05
CA GLU A 499 10.88 21.97 17.15
C GLU A 499 9.86 21.43 16.13
N SER A 500 8.60 21.83 16.29
CA SER A 500 7.53 21.52 15.35
C SER A 500 7.45 22.58 14.26
N ALA A 501 7.49 22.17 12.99
CA ALA A 501 7.06 23.01 11.88
C ALA A 501 5.66 22.58 11.46
N ALA A 502 4.66 23.43 11.70
CA ALA A 502 3.32 23.24 11.15
C ALA A 502 3.25 23.91 9.78
N VAL A 503 2.85 23.15 8.77
CA VAL A 503 2.49 23.69 7.45
C VAL A 503 1.00 23.51 7.27
N GLU A 504 0.29 24.62 7.07
CA GLU A 504 -1.14 24.66 6.81
C GLU A 504 -1.38 24.88 5.31
N TYR A 505 -2.20 24.02 4.73
CA TYR A 505 -2.64 24.14 3.34
C TYR A 505 -4.13 24.51 3.31
N ASP A 506 -4.42 25.74 2.86
CA ASP A 506 -5.78 26.24 2.64
C ASP A 506 -6.28 25.77 1.26
N THR A 507 -7.35 24.99 1.24
CA THR A 507 -7.92 24.47 -0.01
C THR A 507 -8.65 25.53 -0.83
N ASP A 508 -9.12 26.63 -0.22
CA ASP A 508 -9.83 27.72 -0.91
C ASP A 508 -8.86 28.66 -1.65
N GLN A 509 -7.58 28.69 -1.27
CA GLN A 509 -6.52 29.49 -1.91
C GLN A 509 -5.87 28.80 -3.13
N LEU A 510 -6.30 27.58 -3.50
CA LEU A 510 -5.79 26.87 -4.68
C LEU A 510 -6.38 27.37 -6.01
N SER A 511 -7.12 28.49 -6.01
CA SER A 511 -7.53 29.19 -7.23
C SER A 511 -6.39 30.09 -7.74
N PRO A 512 -6.09 30.14 -9.06
CA PRO A 512 -4.94 30.87 -9.58
C PRO A 512 -5.16 32.38 -9.48
N GLN A 513 -4.68 33.02 -8.40
CA GLN A 513 -4.60 34.47 -8.36
C GLN A 513 -3.48 34.96 -9.30
N SER A 514 -3.88 35.66 -10.36
CA SER A 514 -2.98 36.46 -11.18
C SER A 514 -2.39 37.59 -10.33
N VAL A 515 -1.14 37.44 -9.90
CA VAL A 515 -0.37 38.54 -9.29
C VAL A 515 0.11 39.46 -10.41
N THR A 516 -0.63 40.54 -10.66
CA THR A 516 -0.12 41.70 -11.42
C THR A 516 0.45 42.71 -10.44
N GLN A 517 1.75 42.67 -10.19
CA GLN A 517 2.42 43.69 -9.37
C GLN A 517 3.05 44.76 -10.26
N GLU A 518 2.49 45.97 -10.24
CA GLU A 518 3.14 47.17 -10.78
C GLU A 518 4.39 47.49 -9.95
N ALA A 519 5.55 47.49 -10.62
CA ALA A 519 6.83 47.83 -10.01
C ALA A 519 6.91 49.33 -9.71
N ASN A 520 6.78 49.71 -8.44
CA ASN A 520 7.29 50.99 -7.95
C ASN A 520 8.65 50.75 -7.28
N THR A 521 9.71 51.19 -7.94
CA THR A 521 11.09 51.17 -7.47
C THR A 521 11.28 52.07 -6.24
N GLN A 522 11.68 51.48 -5.11
CA GLN A 522 12.46 52.19 -4.10
C GLN A 522 13.57 51.28 -3.56
N LYS A 523 14.82 51.67 -3.86
CA LYS A 523 16.07 51.05 -3.37
C LYS A 523 16.22 51.25 -1.86
N VAL A 524 16.41 50.17 -1.09
CA VAL A 524 17.40 50.08 0.01
C VAL A 524 17.74 48.60 0.30
N GLY A 525 19.03 48.22 0.18
CA GLY A 525 19.68 47.13 0.94
C GLY A 525 19.68 45.72 0.31
N ASP A 526 20.85 45.26 -0.15
CA ASP A 526 21.07 43.96 -0.78
C ASP A 526 20.83 42.76 0.17
N LEU A 527 19.67 42.12 0.03
CA LEU A 527 19.45 40.71 0.37
C LEU A 527 18.97 40.02 -0.92
N ALA A 528 19.82 39.19 -1.51
CA ALA A 528 19.46 38.42 -2.70
C ALA A 528 18.58 37.24 -2.30
N VAL A 529 17.25 37.39 -2.43
CA VAL A 529 16.32 36.25 -2.43
C VAL A 529 16.15 35.82 -3.89
N ASN A 530 16.60 34.60 -4.20
CA ASN A 530 16.39 33.95 -5.48
C ASN A 530 15.07 33.18 -5.42
N THR A 531 14.02 33.68 -6.08
CA THR A 531 12.73 32.99 -6.22
C THR A 531 12.58 32.39 -7.61
N ASN A 532 13.09 31.17 -7.79
CA ASN A 532 12.80 30.31 -8.94
C ASN A 532 12.26 28.94 -8.47
N GLY A 533 11.24 28.95 -7.60
CA GLY A 533 10.58 27.73 -7.13
C GLY A 533 9.11 27.72 -7.50
N LEU A 534 8.76 27.09 -8.63
CA LEU A 534 7.44 26.51 -8.83
C LEU A 534 7.38 25.24 -7.96
N ILE A 535 6.33 25.13 -7.14
CA ILE A 535 6.09 24.00 -6.23
C ILE A 535 5.17 23.02 -6.95
N ASP A 536 5.67 21.83 -7.28
CA ASP A 536 4.85 20.71 -7.76
C ASP A 536 4.11 20.07 -6.56
N ILE A 537 2.79 19.98 -6.67
CA ILE A 537 1.94 19.27 -5.71
C ILE A 537 1.88 17.79 -6.11
N PRO A 538 2.19 16.82 -5.23
CA PRO A 538 2.11 15.40 -5.56
C PRO A 538 0.68 14.92 -5.83
N ASP A 539 0.49 14.01 -6.78
CA ASP A 539 -0.83 13.48 -7.22
C ASP A 539 -1.70 12.88 -6.09
N TRP A 540 -1.10 12.43 -4.99
CA TRP A 540 -1.82 11.88 -3.84
C TRP A 540 -2.35 12.95 -2.86
N LEU A 541 -2.05 14.23 -3.11
CA LEU A 541 -2.58 15.38 -2.36
C LEU A 541 -3.80 16.03 -3.04
N ILE A 542 -4.21 15.53 -4.21
CA ILE A 542 -5.35 16.04 -4.98
C ILE A 542 -6.61 15.29 -4.51
N PRO A 543 -7.60 15.95 -3.88
CA PRO A 543 -8.87 15.31 -3.53
C PRO A 543 -9.59 14.77 -4.77
N ASP A 544 -10.31 13.65 -4.64
CA ASP A 544 -11.13 13.10 -5.73
C ASP A 544 -12.16 14.12 -6.27
N GLN A 545 -12.58 15.09 -5.46
CA GLN A 545 -13.46 16.20 -5.87
C GLN A 545 -12.77 17.27 -6.73
N VAL A 546 -11.44 17.39 -6.70
CA VAL A 546 -10.71 18.27 -7.65
C VAL A 546 -10.68 17.62 -9.04
N LYS A 547 -10.74 16.29 -9.12
CA LYS A 547 -10.91 15.56 -10.38
C LYS A 547 -12.32 15.76 -10.96
N GLU A 548 -13.35 15.79 -10.11
CA GLU A 548 -14.71 16.19 -10.49
C GLU A 548 -14.83 17.70 -10.82
N MET A 549 -14.11 18.59 -10.13
CA MET A 549 -14.07 20.03 -10.46
C MET A 549 -13.34 20.33 -11.78
N ILE A 550 -12.41 19.48 -12.20
CA ILE A 550 -11.78 19.56 -13.53
C ILE A 550 -12.77 19.15 -14.62
N ASP A 551 -13.65 18.18 -14.34
CA ASP A 551 -14.77 17.81 -15.24
C ASP A 551 -15.89 18.87 -15.27
N ASP A 552 -16.17 19.54 -14.14
CA ASP A 552 -17.17 20.62 -14.04
C ASP A 552 -16.64 22.02 -14.45
N GLY A 553 -15.31 22.17 -14.64
CA GLY A 553 -14.65 23.42 -15.08
C GLY A 553 -15.04 23.88 -16.49
N VAL A 554 -15.83 23.08 -17.21
CA VAL A 554 -16.35 23.36 -18.56
C VAL A 554 -17.27 24.58 -18.58
N ASP A 555 -18.05 24.83 -17.53
CA ASP A 555 -18.97 25.98 -17.49
C ASP A 555 -18.26 27.31 -17.24
N VAL A 556 -17.14 27.30 -16.49
CA VAL A 556 -16.33 28.51 -16.20
C VAL A 556 -15.46 28.89 -17.39
N ALA A 557 -14.94 27.92 -18.13
CA ALA A 557 -14.15 28.17 -19.34
C ALA A 557 -14.97 28.81 -20.48
N VAL A 558 -16.26 28.48 -20.58
CA VAL A 558 -17.20 29.08 -21.55
C VAL A 558 -17.47 30.56 -21.25
N ASP A 559 -17.61 30.93 -19.98
CA ASP A 559 -17.79 32.34 -19.59
C ASP A 559 -16.52 33.19 -19.74
N ILE A 560 -15.34 32.59 -19.52
CA ILE A 560 -14.05 33.28 -19.73
C ILE A 560 -13.75 33.46 -21.22
N ALA A 561 -14.08 32.49 -22.08
CA ALA A 561 -13.90 32.60 -23.54
C ALA A 561 -14.78 33.72 -24.15
N ASN A 562 -15.97 33.94 -23.60
CA ASN A 562 -16.86 35.05 -24.01
C ASN A 562 -16.34 36.44 -23.60
N SER A 563 -15.35 36.52 -22.69
CA SER A 563 -14.76 37.77 -22.22
C SER A 563 -13.51 38.24 -23.00
N GLY A 564 -13.02 37.43 -23.95
CA GLY A 564 -11.93 37.81 -24.86
C GLY A 564 -10.51 37.74 -24.28
N VAL A 565 -10.29 36.98 -23.20
CA VAL A 565 -8.96 36.79 -22.59
C VAL A 565 -8.27 35.56 -23.19
N GLN A 566 -7.00 35.70 -23.61
CA GLN A 566 -6.16 34.57 -24.03
C GLN A 566 -5.49 33.91 -22.83
N VAL A 567 -5.61 32.58 -22.75
CA VAL A 567 -4.92 31.74 -21.75
C VAL A 567 -3.86 30.89 -22.47
N SER A 568 -2.66 30.82 -21.90
CA SER A 568 -1.55 29.96 -22.36
C SER A 568 -1.16 29.04 -21.21
N LEU A 569 -1.29 27.74 -21.42
CA LEU A 569 -0.83 26.71 -20.48
C LEU A 569 0.47 26.10 -21.00
N SER A 570 1.49 25.99 -20.14
CA SER A 570 2.76 25.34 -20.48
C SER A 570 3.11 24.30 -19.40
N GLY A 571 2.72 23.04 -19.62
CA GLY A 571 3.16 21.89 -18.84
C GLY A 571 3.97 20.95 -19.72
N TYR A 572 5.29 20.89 -19.51
CA TYR A 572 6.25 20.21 -20.38
C TYR A 572 6.61 18.76 -19.95
N GLY A 573 6.04 18.26 -18.84
CA GLY A 573 6.48 17.02 -18.19
C GLY A 573 5.82 15.72 -18.70
N ALA A 574 4.49 15.72 -18.87
CA ALA A 574 3.73 14.49 -19.17
C ALA A 574 3.88 13.99 -20.63
N LEU A 575 4.36 14.82 -21.55
CA LEU A 575 4.38 14.52 -22.98
C LEU A 575 5.56 13.64 -23.43
N ASN A 576 6.67 13.63 -22.69
CA ASN A 576 7.87 12.89 -23.11
C ASN A 576 7.77 11.37 -22.86
N ASP A 577 7.04 10.96 -21.82
CA ASP A 577 6.88 9.53 -21.50
C ASP A 577 5.80 8.87 -22.37
N TRP A 578 4.74 9.60 -22.72
CA TRP A 578 3.70 9.10 -23.63
C TRP A 578 4.22 8.88 -25.06
N ALA A 579 5.16 9.72 -25.51
CA ALA A 579 5.77 9.62 -26.84
C ALA A 579 6.75 8.43 -26.99
N TYR A 580 7.23 7.85 -25.89
CA TYR A 580 8.18 6.73 -25.92
C TYR A 580 7.48 5.37 -25.91
N GLU A 581 6.32 5.22 -25.26
CA GLU A 581 5.58 3.96 -25.19
C GLU A 581 4.56 3.74 -26.34
N ALA A 582 4.02 4.80 -26.96
CA ALA A 582 2.93 4.70 -27.94
C ALA A 582 3.37 4.46 -29.41
N GLY A 583 4.35 3.57 -29.64
CA GLY A 583 4.91 3.26 -30.97
C GLY A 583 3.99 2.57 -31.98
N LYS A 584 2.66 2.62 -31.87
CA LYS A 584 1.72 1.95 -32.79
C LYS A 584 0.42 2.72 -33.02
N PHE A 585 0.47 3.85 -33.71
CA PHE A 585 -0.71 4.37 -34.42
C PHE A 585 -0.90 3.60 -35.73
N GLN A 586 -1.91 2.73 -35.81
CA GLN A 586 -2.33 2.17 -37.09
C GLN A 586 -3.09 3.26 -37.87
N GLY A 587 -2.64 3.56 -39.10
CA GLY A 587 -3.30 4.50 -40.01
C GLY A 587 -2.39 5.61 -40.55
N PHE A 588 -1.28 5.92 -39.89
CA PHE A 588 -0.29 6.86 -40.43
C PHE A 588 0.84 6.13 -41.13
N SER A 589 1.33 6.71 -42.23
CA SER A 589 2.61 6.28 -42.77
C SER A 589 3.71 6.57 -41.73
N LYS A 590 4.86 5.89 -41.83
CA LYS A 590 6.03 6.16 -40.97
C LYS A 590 6.42 7.66 -40.98
N LYS A 591 6.15 8.37 -42.07
CA LYS A 591 6.42 9.81 -42.19
C LYS A 591 5.37 10.64 -41.46
N GLY A 592 4.09 10.30 -41.61
CA GLY A 592 3.00 10.93 -40.87
C GLY A 592 3.14 10.79 -39.34
N ALA A 593 3.58 9.63 -38.86
CA ALA A 593 3.87 9.44 -37.43
C ALA A 593 5.03 10.32 -36.95
N MET A 594 6.08 10.51 -37.77
CA MET A 594 7.19 11.41 -37.46
C MET A 594 6.77 12.88 -37.49
N ALA A 595 5.90 13.29 -38.42
CA ALA A 595 5.34 14.63 -38.49
C ALA A 595 4.52 14.95 -37.23
N LEU A 596 3.68 14.01 -36.80
CA LEU A 596 2.87 14.15 -35.59
C LEU A 596 3.74 14.27 -34.33
N ASN A 597 4.76 13.42 -34.19
CA ASN A 597 5.66 13.49 -33.03
C ASN A 597 6.44 14.82 -32.98
N LYS A 598 6.89 15.30 -34.14
CA LYS A 598 7.59 16.58 -34.26
C LYS A 598 6.67 17.76 -33.94
N ALA A 599 5.40 17.63 -34.27
CA ALA A 599 4.38 18.62 -33.96
C ALA A 599 4.06 18.65 -32.47
N LEU A 600 3.83 17.50 -31.83
CA LEU A 600 3.54 17.41 -30.40
C LEU A 600 4.68 17.97 -29.51
N ALA A 601 5.92 17.95 -30.01
CA ALA A 601 7.06 18.55 -29.34
C ALA A 601 7.23 20.07 -29.57
N ALA A 602 6.40 20.70 -30.41
CA ALA A 602 6.54 22.10 -30.79
C ALA A 602 5.69 23.03 -29.92
N PRO A 603 6.08 24.32 -29.75
CA PRO A 603 5.32 25.28 -28.94
C PRO A 603 3.92 25.58 -29.46
N SER A 604 3.66 25.30 -30.73
CA SER A 604 2.33 25.30 -31.34
C SER A 604 2.15 23.99 -32.10
N PRO A 605 1.69 22.93 -31.43
CA PRO A 605 1.62 21.61 -32.02
C PRO A 605 0.73 21.57 -33.25
N PHE A 606 -0.39 22.28 -33.21
CA PHE A 606 -1.36 22.31 -34.28
C PHE A 606 -0.83 22.92 -35.59
N VAL A 607 -0.20 24.10 -35.50
CA VAL A 607 0.37 24.78 -36.69
C VAL A 607 1.55 23.99 -37.25
N THR A 608 2.35 23.38 -36.36
CA THR A 608 3.48 22.54 -36.75
C THR A 608 3.01 21.25 -37.42
N ALA A 609 1.97 20.59 -36.90
CA ALA A 609 1.38 19.39 -37.49
C ALA A 609 0.88 19.69 -38.90
N LEU A 610 0.03 20.70 -39.05
CA LEU A 610 -0.53 21.08 -40.36
C LEU A 610 0.56 21.42 -41.39
N ASN A 611 1.61 22.13 -40.97
CA ASN A 611 2.69 22.51 -41.87
C ASN A 611 3.58 21.30 -42.25
N GLU A 612 3.87 20.40 -41.31
CA GLU A 612 4.65 19.17 -41.55
C GLU A 612 3.86 18.15 -42.39
N PHE A 613 2.56 17.95 -42.12
CA PHE A 613 1.71 17.07 -42.93
C PHE A 613 1.48 17.61 -44.34
N ASN A 614 1.32 18.93 -44.51
CA ASN A 614 1.21 19.57 -45.82
C ASN A 614 2.54 19.48 -46.61
N GLN A 615 3.68 19.67 -45.96
CA GLN A 615 5.00 19.50 -46.59
C GLN A 615 5.30 18.06 -47.01
N GLN A 616 4.70 17.08 -46.33
CA GLN A 616 4.88 15.66 -46.63
C GLN A 616 3.84 15.09 -47.63
N GLY A 617 2.82 15.88 -48.01
CA GLY A 617 1.83 15.52 -49.02
C GLY A 617 0.79 14.48 -48.58
N GLU A 618 0.58 14.29 -47.27
CA GLU A 618 -0.27 13.22 -46.70
C GLU A 618 -1.67 13.67 -46.24
N VAL A 619 -2.12 14.85 -46.68
CA VAL A 619 -3.42 15.37 -46.25
C VAL A 619 -4.54 14.75 -47.09
N THR A 620 -5.18 13.71 -46.55
CA THR A 620 -6.54 13.31 -46.95
C THR A 620 -7.51 13.89 -45.93
N THR A 621 -8.75 14.17 -46.32
CA THR A 621 -9.76 14.75 -45.40
C THR A 621 -9.99 13.88 -44.16
N CYS A 622 -9.84 12.55 -44.28
CA CYS A 622 -9.91 11.62 -43.16
C CYS A 622 -8.79 11.78 -42.12
N SER A 623 -7.53 11.85 -42.55
CA SER A 623 -6.40 11.93 -41.61
C SER A 623 -6.42 13.24 -40.82
N CYS A 624 -6.86 14.32 -41.46
CA CYS A 624 -7.12 15.58 -40.75
C CYS A 624 -8.27 15.46 -39.75
N CYS A 625 -9.38 14.83 -40.10
CA CYS A 625 -10.55 14.73 -39.23
C CYS A 625 -10.27 13.89 -37.97
N ILE A 626 -9.58 12.76 -38.13
CA ILE A 626 -9.17 11.90 -37.02
C ILE A 626 -8.20 12.64 -36.11
N THR A 627 -7.16 13.27 -36.68
CA THR A 627 -6.19 14.07 -35.90
C THR A 627 -6.89 15.20 -35.15
N PHE A 628 -7.88 15.85 -35.77
CA PHE A 628 -8.66 16.89 -35.13
C PHE A 628 -9.44 16.37 -33.93
N GLY A 629 -10.08 15.21 -34.08
CA GLY A 629 -10.80 14.55 -33.00
C GLY A 629 -9.88 14.08 -31.87
N THR A 630 -8.66 13.61 -32.18
CA THR A 630 -7.70 13.21 -31.14
C THR A 630 -7.18 14.40 -30.35
N VAL A 631 -6.87 15.51 -31.04
CA VAL A 631 -6.45 16.76 -30.38
C VAL A 631 -7.61 17.37 -29.57
N ALA A 632 -8.84 17.24 -30.04
CA ALA A 632 -10.02 17.67 -29.29
C ALA A 632 -10.26 16.87 -28.01
N LEU A 633 -9.90 15.58 -28.01
CA LEU A 633 -9.98 14.75 -26.81
C LEU A 633 -8.84 15.04 -25.82
N SER A 634 -7.67 15.46 -26.29
CA SER A 634 -6.54 15.79 -25.40
C SER A 634 -6.63 17.18 -24.80
N GLU A 635 -7.14 18.16 -25.55
CA GLU A 635 -7.19 19.59 -25.15
C GLU A 635 -8.59 20.06 -24.71
N GLY A 636 -9.57 19.16 -24.73
CA GLY A 636 -10.98 19.46 -24.50
C GLY A 636 -11.72 19.90 -25.78
N VAL A 637 -12.93 19.38 -25.95
CA VAL A 637 -13.74 19.53 -27.18
C VAL A 637 -14.03 21.01 -27.49
N GLY A 638 -14.23 21.84 -26.48
CA GLY A 638 -14.48 23.28 -26.63
C GLY A 638 -13.27 24.06 -27.18
N THR A 639 -12.07 23.74 -26.71
CA THR A 639 -10.82 24.39 -27.12
C THR A 639 -10.50 24.08 -28.58
N ALA A 640 -10.61 22.80 -28.96
CA ALA A 640 -10.37 22.36 -30.33
C ALA A 640 -11.46 22.85 -31.30
N ALA A 641 -12.74 22.85 -30.91
CA ALA A 641 -13.81 23.39 -31.74
C ALA A 641 -13.57 24.88 -32.08
N THR A 642 -13.15 25.67 -31.09
CA THR A 642 -12.91 27.11 -31.25
C THR A 642 -11.71 27.38 -32.17
N MET A 643 -10.60 26.66 -31.98
CA MET A 643 -9.39 26.79 -32.80
C MET A 643 -9.57 26.24 -34.23
N GLY A 644 -10.33 25.15 -34.39
CA GLY A 644 -10.64 24.56 -35.70
C GLY A 644 -11.59 25.40 -36.54
N CYS A 645 -12.64 25.95 -35.91
CA CYS A 645 -13.60 26.79 -36.61
C CYS A 645 -12.99 28.11 -37.10
N THR A 646 -12.02 28.67 -36.36
CA THR A 646 -11.29 29.88 -36.78
C THR A 646 -10.26 29.60 -37.87
N ALA A 647 -9.59 28.44 -37.85
CA ALA A 647 -8.60 28.08 -38.86
C ALA A 647 -9.20 27.77 -40.25
N LEU A 648 -10.46 27.31 -40.32
CA LEU A 648 -11.11 26.90 -41.57
C LEU A 648 -11.83 28.03 -42.34
N GLY A 649 -11.81 29.27 -41.83
CA GLY A 649 -12.01 30.51 -42.60
C GLY A 649 -13.12 30.51 -43.66
N GLY A 650 -14.37 30.20 -43.31
CA GLY A 650 -15.51 30.34 -44.24
C GLY A 650 -16.89 30.30 -43.55
N PRO A 651 -17.89 31.04 -44.05
CA PRO A 651 -19.19 31.24 -43.38
C PRO A 651 -20.10 30.00 -43.30
N VAL A 652 -19.66 28.86 -43.85
CA VAL A 652 -20.39 27.58 -43.78
C VAL A 652 -19.77 26.62 -42.75
N GLY A 653 -18.55 26.88 -42.26
CA GLY A 653 -17.78 25.94 -41.44
C GLY A 653 -18.25 25.78 -39.98
N GLY A 654 -18.83 26.82 -39.37
CA GLY A 654 -19.22 26.77 -37.96
C GLY A 654 -20.39 25.84 -37.64
N LEU A 655 -21.35 25.72 -38.57
CA LEU A 655 -22.54 24.86 -38.40
C LEU A 655 -22.21 23.38 -38.57
N THR A 656 -21.30 23.02 -39.47
CA THR A 656 -20.83 21.63 -39.64
C THR A 656 -19.92 21.18 -38.50
N CYS A 657 -19.07 22.06 -37.96
CA CYS A 657 -18.20 21.71 -36.83
C CYS A 657 -18.96 21.50 -35.52
N SER A 658 -19.94 22.36 -35.21
CA SER A 658 -20.75 22.19 -33.98
C SER A 658 -21.61 20.92 -34.02
N VAL A 659 -22.16 20.57 -35.19
CA VAL A 659 -22.88 19.30 -35.38
C VAL A 659 -21.93 18.10 -35.26
N PHE A 660 -20.72 18.18 -35.83
CA PHE A 660 -19.71 17.12 -35.71
C PHE A 660 -19.33 16.83 -34.25
N PHE A 661 -19.09 17.86 -33.43
CA PHE A 661 -18.69 17.66 -32.04
C PHE A 661 -19.84 17.18 -31.14
N ASN A 662 -21.08 17.59 -31.41
CA ASN A 662 -22.24 17.05 -30.71
C ASN A 662 -22.47 15.57 -31.03
N VAL A 663 -22.31 15.16 -32.29
CA VAL A 663 -22.42 13.75 -32.70
C VAL A 663 -21.28 12.91 -32.13
N LEU A 664 -20.06 13.46 -32.07
CA LEU A 664 -18.91 12.78 -31.48
C LEU A 664 -19.10 12.53 -29.98
N SER A 665 -19.60 13.53 -29.25
CA SER A 665 -19.88 13.41 -27.81
C SER A 665 -20.96 12.35 -27.54
N ASP A 666 -22.04 12.34 -28.33
CA ASP A 666 -23.14 11.38 -28.18
C ASP A 666 -22.71 9.94 -28.53
N MET A 667 -21.81 9.77 -29.51
CA MET A 667 -21.27 8.45 -29.87
C MET A 667 -20.22 7.92 -28.90
N LEU A 668 -19.46 8.78 -28.21
CA LEU A 668 -18.53 8.37 -27.16
C LEU A 668 -19.27 7.85 -25.91
N VAL A 669 -20.46 8.38 -25.63
CA VAL A 669 -21.33 7.85 -24.57
C VAL A 669 -21.91 6.48 -24.94
N GLN A 670 -22.09 6.19 -26.23
CA GLN A 670 -22.68 4.93 -26.71
C GLN A 670 -21.67 3.82 -27.01
N HIS A 671 -20.38 4.13 -27.08
CA HIS A 671 -19.35 3.18 -27.49
C HIS A 671 -18.11 3.26 -26.59
N ASP A 672 -17.78 2.15 -25.91
CA ASP A 672 -16.63 2.03 -24.99
C ASP A 672 -15.24 2.18 -25.66
N LYS A 673 -15.16 2.39 -26.98
CA LYS A 673 -13.90 2.52 -27.72
C LYS A 673 -13.90 3.76 -28.61
N VAL A 674 -13.09 4.73 -28.21
CA VAL A 674 -12.92 6.07 -28.78
C VAL A 674 -12.58 6.07 -30.27
N GLU A 675 -11.73 5.15 -30.72
CA GLU A 675 -11.27 5.06 -32.11
C GLU A 675 -12.40 4.69 -33.09
N VAL A 676 -13.29 3.77 -32.68
CA VAL A 676 -14.44 3.33 -33.49
C VAL A 676 -15.50 4.43 -33.58
N ALA A 677 -15.71 5.18 -32.49
CA ALA A 677 -16.61 6.33 -32.48
C ALA A 677 -16.09 7.44 -33.41
N LEU A 678 -14.78 7.73 -33.39
CA LEU A 678 -14.15 8.72 -34.26
C LEU A 678 -14.25 8.37 -35.75
N GLU A 679 -13.91 7.13 -36.12
CA GLU A 679 -13.95 6.69 -37.52
C GLU A 679 -15.38 6.74 -38.08
N LYS A 680 -16.36 6.28 -37.30
CA LYS A 680 -17.78 6.32 -37.67
C LYS A 680 -18.33 7.74 -37.75
N THR A 681 -17.99 8.62 -36.81
CA THR A 681 -18.40 10.04 -36.85
C THR A 681 -17.85 10.76 -38.07
N CYS A 682 -16.58 10.50 -38.42
CA CYS A 682 -15.97 11.08 -39.63
C CYS A 682 -16.66 10.60 -40.92
N SER A 683 -17.04 9.32 -40.96
CA SER A 683 -17.78 8.74 -42.09
C SER A 683 -19.21 9.25 -42.22
N GLU A 684 -19.94 9.37 -41.10
CA GLU A 684 -21.32 9.89 -41.11
C GLU A 684 -21.38 11.39 -41.46
N ALA A 685 -20.33 12.13 -41.16
CA ALA A 685 -20.17 13.52 -41.59
C ALA A 685 -19.72 13.67 -43.05
N ASN A 686 -19.50 12.57 -43.80
CA ASN A 686 -18.99 12.56 -45.18
C ASN A 686 -17.59 13.23 -45.32
N LEU A 687 -16.81 13.23 -44.23
CA LEU A 687 -15.42 13.71 -44.21
C LEU A 687 -14.43 12.56 -44.54
N CYS A 688 -14.95 11.34 -44.37
CA CYS A 688 -14.54 10.05 -44.91
C CYS A 688 -15.76 9.45 -45.66
#